data_AF-A0AAU7WHY2-F1
#
_entry.id   AF-A0AAU7WHY2-F1
#
_cell.length_a   1.000
_cell.length_b   1.000
_cell.length_c   1.000
_cell.angle_alpha   90.00
_cell.angle_beta   90.00
_cell.angle_gamma   90.00
#
_symmetry.space_group_name_H-M   'P 1'
#
loop_
_entity.id
_entity.type
_entity.pdbx_description
1 polymer ?
#
loop_
_entity_poly.entity_id
_entity_poly.type
_entity_poly.pdbx_seq_one_letter_code
_entity_poly.pdbx_strand_id
1 'polypeptide(L)'
;MKSNFSFFKGKWDVLANLGETAEKNVYQDPHTTIMKLRLFAETLTKFVLAAENIKEAYGTSQVDRIHTLRREGLIEPELMDIFETLRRKGNQAMHEALKFTTEEAKALLRLAFRLSIWFMEVYGEWDFQAPEYIEPKEQKKVDTEQLQQEYEEKLKKLEDELESIRAKASKENAEEKTERKKRAVTFMRRHELTEAETRAIIDEKLRAVGWEADTTLLNHYTHGTVPEKNRNMAIAEWKVGSGSADYALFIGLKLVGLIEAKAKKRTIPSALESQTKAYARQVRQIENEEILQTRNEYKVPFLYATNGRPFLRQLQEESGIWFWDSRKPLEHARPLEGCHSPDDLLMLLGQDDEDANQRLEEESISIFGLRPYQEKAVLAAEEALKAGQRRMLIAMATGTGKTRTAIALMYRLIKSKKCRRILFLVDRNSLGKQTEDALKDTKIEGYSFSDIYDVKSIGDISPEVATKVHIATVQGMVRRLFYSNEEKIPSVGQYDFIIVDEAHRGYTSDREMSEEELLFRDQNDYVSQYRRVLDYFDAACLGLTATPALHTTQIFGMPISEEALKKSSAKLFPKDSVAIAMYGATIGKLGILGIDAATNQACAVGVPHFLMDKDFMFYYFFYQRKTLIDLGKGGAQPNISQTIIKDFPHLLPPLKEQKRIVNKIKQLLSKIDEAKRLIEEAKETFELRRAAILDKAFQGELTRKWREQHPEIESAEVLYNKIIRFTKPKNVSSNVEQKLNIPDTWKMVRLGEVVQVNPPKKKLEEISDQQICTFVPMPAVSDKTGKIESPEEKEYAKVKKGYTFFLENDVLFAKITPCMENGKSAIAKNLKNGFGFGSTEFHVLRTNEYINERYLHYLVRSKKFRLEAKGEMTGAVGQQRVPKEFLVNYPFPLPPKEEQNAIVDILDEIFTRDDIAYRIIETKYELETLKQSILSKAFRGELGTNDPDEESAIELLKEVLQEQVK
;
A
#
# COMPACT_ATOMS: atom_id res chain seq x y z
N MET A 1 42.87 -20.60 3.46
CA MET A 1 42.70 -19.25 4.06
C MET A 1 41.50 -19.30 5.00
N LYS A 2 41.53 -18.56 6.11
CA LYS A 2 40.39 -18.45 7.02
C LYS A 2 39.32 -17.57 6.34
N SER A 3 38.06 -18.01 6.32
CA SER A 3 36.94 -17.28 5.72
C SER A 3 36.76 -15.89 6.36
N ASN A 4 36.33 -14.87 5.60
CA ASN A 4 36.03 -13.55 6.18
C ASN A 4 34.88 -13.63 7.18
N PHE A 5 34.01 -14.64 7.10
CA PHE A 5 32.86 -14.84 8.00
C PHE A 5 33.17 -15.76 9.18
N SER A 6 34.43 -16.16 9.35
CA SER A 6 34.83 -17.13 10.37
C SER A 6 34.62 -16.66 11.82
N PHE A 7 34.49 -15.36 12.06
CA PHE A 7 34.20 -14.79 13.38
C PHE A 7 32.78 -15.09 13.89
N PHE A 8 31.89 -15.59 13.04
CA PHE A 8 30.57 -16.06 13.47
C PHE A 8 30.60 -17.47 14.08
N LYS A 9 31.68 -18.25 13.87
CA LYS A 9 31.76 -19.64 14.34
C LYS A 9 31.63 -19.73 15.85
N GLY A 10 30.82 -20.68 16.33
CA GLY A 10 30.56 -20.97 17.73
C GLY A 10 29.27 -20.34 18.29
N LYS A 11 28.88 -19.15 17.82
CA LYS A 11 27.69 -18.43 18.33
C LYS A 11 26.65 -18.06 17.26
N TRP A 12 27.04 -18.00 15.99
CA TRP A 12 26.12 -17.76 14.86
C TRP A 12 26.50 -18.65 13.67
N ASP A 13 26.55 -19.96 13.90
CA ASP A 13 27.11 -20.93 12.95
C ASP A 13 26.39 -20.98 11.59
N VAL A 14 25.10 -20.61 11.54
CA VAL A 14 24.33 -20.51 10.29
C VAL A 14 24.86 -19.36 9.42
N LEU A 15 25.15 -18.20 10.03
CA LEU A 15 25.72 -17.05 9.33
C LEU A 15 27.15 -17.36 8.85
N ALA A 16 27.96 -18.02 9.69
CA ALA A 16 29.30 -18.47 9.33
C ALA A 16 29.28 -19.37 8.08
N ASN A 17 28.41 -20.37 8.07
CA ASN A 17 28.32 -21.32 6.95
C ASN A 17 27.81 -20.65 5.67
N LEU A 18 26.78 -19.80 5.74
CA LEU A 18 26.26 -19.10 4.57
C LEU A 18 27.33 -18.21 3.94
N GLY A 19 28.06 -17.44 4.75
CA GLY A 19 29.16 -16.60 4.29
C GLY A 19 30.33 -17.40 3.71
N GLU A 20 30.80 -18.44 4.41
CA GLU A 20 31.87 -19.32 3.92
C GLU A 20 31.49 -20.03 2.60
N THR A 21 30.23 -20.42 2.45
CA THR A 21 29.72 -21.04 1.21
C THR A 21 29.71 -20.03 0.07
N ALA A 22 29.27 -18.79 0.32
CA ALA A 22 29.29 -17.73 -0.68
C ALA A 22 30.73 -17.45 -1.16
N GLU A 23 31.69 -17.33 -0.23
CA GLU A 23 33.10 -17.10 -0.58
C GLU A 23 33.72 -18.21 -1.43
N LYS A 24 33.43 -19.48 -1.12
CA LYS A 24 33.98 -20.62 -1.85
C LYS A 24 33.47 -20.71 -3.28
N ASN A 25 32.25 -20.24 -3.53
CA ASN A 25 31.62 -20.31 -4.85
C ASN A 25 31.87 -19.07 -5.72
N VAL A 26 32.43 -17.97 -5.18
CA VAL A 26 32.48 -16.68 -5.90
C VAL A 26 33.12 -16.76 -7.30
N TYR A 27 34.13 -17.60 -7.50
CA TYR A 27 34.79 -17.77 -8.81
C TYR A 27 34.22 -18.90 -9.67
N GLN A 28 33.66 -19.94 -9.04
CA GLN A 28 33.17 -21.13 -9.75
C GLN A 28 31.71 -20.99 -10.16
N ASP A 29 30.91 -20.45 -9.25
CA ASP A 29 29.48 -20.26 -9.38
C ASP A 29 29.05 -18.94 -8.70
N PRO A 30 29.21 -17.80 -9.41
CA PRO A 30 28.73 -16.50 -8.96
C PRO A 30 27.23 -16.50 -8.62
N HIS A 31 26.44 -17.36 -9.25
CA HIS A 31 25.00 -17.46 -9.02
C HIS A 31 24.68 -18.06 -7.66
N THR A 32 25.28 -19.21 -7.33
CA THR A 32 25.17 -19.81 -5.99
C THR A 32 25.65 -18.85 -4.91
N THR A 33 26.71 -18.08 -5.18
CA THR A 33 27.21 -17.05 -4.27
C THR A 33 26.11 -16.05 -3.92
N ILE A 34 25.46 -15.46 -4.92
CA ILE A 34 24.41 -14.46 -4.73
C ILE A 34 23.19 -15.04 -4.00
N MET A 35 22.79 -16.27 -4.31
CA MET A 35 21.72 -16.97 -3.58
C MET A 35 22.04 -17.14 -2.09
N LYS A 36 23.26 -17.56 -1.76
CA LYS A 36 23.69 -17.74 -0.36
C LYS A 36 23.81 -16.40 0.37
N LEU A 37 24.23 -15.33 -0.31
CA LEU A 37 24.25 -13.98 0.26
C LEU A 37 22.85 -13.42 0.57
N ARG A 38 21.85 -13.75 -0.25
CA ARG A 38 20.45 -13.43 0.08
C ARG A 38 20.00 -14.16 1.34
N LEU A 39 20.21 -15.48 1.41
CA LEU A 39 19.86 -16.27 2.60
C LEU A 39 20.60 -15.77 3.85
N PHE A 40 21.85 -15.33 3.69
CA PHE A 40 22.64 -14.70 4.74
C PHE A 40 21.94 -13.42 5.26
N ALA A 41 21.56 -12.51 4.37
CA ALA A 41 20.86 -11.28 4.71
C ALA A 41 19.50 -11.56 5.40
N GLU A 42 18.73 -12.53 4.90
CA GLU A 42 17.46 -12.95 5.51
C GLU A 42 17.66 -13.49 6.93
N THR A 43 18.64 -14.38 7.10
CA THR A 43 18.97 -14.97 8.40
C THR A 43 19.45 -13.91 9.39
N LEU A 44 20.26 -12.96 8.93
CA LEU A 44 20.78 -11.88 9.76
C LEU A 44 19.63 -10.98 10.28
N THR A 45 18.64 -10.65 9.45
CA THR A 45 17.46 -9.90 9.94
C THR A 45 16.64 -10.66 10.98
N LYS A 46 16.52 -12.00 10.87
CA LYS A 46 15.85 -12.82 11.89
C LYS A 46 16.57 -12.76 13.24
N PHE A 47 17.89 -12.83 13.23
CA PHE A 47 18.70 -12.68 14.44
C PHE A 47 18.51 -11.31 15.09
N VAL A 48 18.48 -10.24 14.31
CA VAL A 48 18.23 -8.89 14.81
C VAL A 48 16.84 -8.77 15.45
N LEU A 49 15.79 -9.25 14.78
CA LEU A 49 14.43 -9.24 15.33
C LEU A 49 14.32 -10.06 16.62
N ALA A 50 15.01 -11.21 16.68
CA ALA A 50 15.09 -12.02 17.88
C ALA A 50 15.80 -11.29 19.03
N ALA A 51 16.94 -10.65 18.76
CA ALA A 51 17.71 -9.89 19.75
C ALA A 51 16.96 -8.67 20.28
N GLU A 52 16.04 -8.10 19.49
CA GLU A 52 15.21 -6.97 19.90
C GLU A 52 13.86 -7.38 20.51
N ASN A 53 13.60 -8.69 20.63
CA ASN A 53 12.35 -9.28 21.09
C ASN A 53 11.13 -8.82 20.26
N ILE A 54 11.33 -8.66 18.95
CA ILE A 54 10.26 -8.33 18.00
C ILE A 54 9.70 -9.64 17.44
N LYS A 55 8.41 -9.87 17.71
CA LYS A 55 7.73 -11.08 17.25
C LYS A 55 7.30 -10.94 15.79
N GLU A 56 7.66 -11.93 15.00
CA GLU A 56 7.22 -12.05 13.61
C GLU A 56 5.82 -12.67 13.55
N ALA A 57 4.97 -12.14 12.67
CA ALA A 57 3.73 -12.81 12.29
C ALA A 57 4.03 -13.96 11.32
N TYR A 58 3.17 -14.98 11.28
CA TYR A 58 3.33 -16.06 10.31
C TYR A 58 3.27 -15.53 8.87
N GLY A 59 4.24 -15.91 8.04
CA GLY A 59 4.35 -15.43 6.66
C GLY A 59 5.04 -14.06 6.51
N THR A 60 5.68 -13.52 7.55
CA THR A 60 6.47 -12.27 7.46
C THR A 60 7.54 -12.42 6.37
N SER A 61 7.45 -11.59 5.32
CA SER A 61 8.39 -11.58 4.21
C SER A 61 9.70 -10.87 4.58
N GLN A 62 10.75 -11.06 3.78
CA GLN A 62 12.00 -10.34 4.01
C GLN A 62 11.84 -8.81 3.94
N VAL A 63 10.95 -8.35 3.05
CA VAL A 63 10.62 -6.92 2.91
C VAL A 63 9.99 -6.40 4.21
N ASP A 64 9.07 -7.15 4.79
CA ASP A 64 8.43 -6.81 6.07
C ASP A 64 9.46 -6.73 7.20
N ARG A 65 10.45 -7.64 7.24
CA ARG A 65 11.55 -7.60 8.22
C ARG A 65 12.37 -6.33 8.08
N ILE A 66 12.82 -6.01 6.86
CA ILE A 66 13.65 -4.82 6.60
C ILE A 66 12.89 -3.55 6.99
N HIS A 67 11.61 -3.43 6.60
CA HIS A 67 10.77 -2.30 6.99
C HIS A 67 10.54 -2.23 8.51
N THR A 68 10.36 -3.37 9.17
CA THR A 68 10.22 -3.42 10.63
C THR A 68 11.49 -2.94 11.31
N LEU A 69 12.67 -3.43 10.90
CA LEU A 69 13.95 -2.97 11.44
C LEU A 69 14.14 -1.46 11.27
N ARG A 70 13.75 -0.91 10.12
CA ARG A 70 13.81 0.53 9.87
C ARG A 70 12.83 1.31 10.76
N ARG A 71 11.57 0.86 10.84
CA ARG A 71 10.53 1.50 11.66
C ARG A 71 10.91 1.55 13.14
N GLU A 72 11.53 0.50 13.64
CA GLU A 72 12.01 0.42 15.03
C GLU A 72 13.33 1.22 15.26
N GLY A 73 13.89 1.83 14.21
CA GLY A 73 15.14 2.59 14.27
C GLY A 73 16.37 1.73 14.54
N LEU A 74 16.36 0.48 14.11
CA LEU A 74 17.44 -0.49 14.33
C LEU A 74 18.46 -0.50 13.18
N ILE A 75 18.04 -0.05 12.00
CA ILE A 75 18.90 0.07 10.82
C ILE A 75 18.72 1.45 10.19
N GLU A 76 19.85 2.02 9.73
CA GLU A 76 19.89 3.25 8.96
C GLU A 76 19.57 2.99 7.47
N PRO A 77 19.20 4.01 6.68
CA PRO A 77 18.88 3.86 5.25
C PRO A 77 19.97 3.12 4.46
N GLU A 78 21.24 3.28 4.82
CA GLU A 78 22.37 2.56 4.20
C GLU A 78 22.30 1.06 4.34
N LEU A 79 22.03 0.59 5.56
CA LEU A 79 21.96 -0.84 5.84
C LEU A 79 20.72 -1.41 5.17
N MET A 80 19.63 -0.64 5.14
CA MET A 80 18.43 -0.99 4.38
C MET A 80 18.73 -1.16 2.88
N ASP A 81 19.47 -0.24 2.26
CA ASP A 81 19.85 -0.34 0.85
C ASP A 81 20.66 -1.61 0.60
N ILE A 82 21.62 -1.94 1.48
CA ILE A 82 22.41 -3.18 1.35
C ILE A 82 21.52 -4.43 1.48
N PHE A 83 20.63 -4.47 2.47
CA PHE A 83 19.66 -5.58 2.62
C PHE A 83 18.78 -5.73 1.37
N GLU A 84 18.32 -4.62 0.80
CA GLU A 84 17.44 -4.60 -0.35
C GLU A 84 18.16 -4.99 -1.65
N THR A 85 19.41 -4.53 -1.86
CA THR A 85 20.26 -4.96 -2.97
C THR A 85 20.54 -6.47 -2.93
N LEU A 86 20.93 -7.00 -1.76
CA LEU A 86 21.16 -8.45 -1.60
C LEU A 86 19.87 -9.25 -1.84
N ARG A 87 18.72 -8.76 -1.37
CA ARG A 87 17.40 -9.38 -1.59
C ARG A 87 17.04 -9.41 -3.08
N ARG A 88 17.13 -8.26 -3.77
CA ARG A 88 16.77 -8.12 -5.19
C ARG A 88 17.65 -8.99 -6.09
N LYS A 89 18.98 -8.91 -5.91
CA LYS A 89 19.93 -9.72 -6.69
C LYS A 89 19.77 -11.22 -6.43
N GLY A 90 19.52 -11.61 -5.17
CA GLY A 90 19.18 -12.98 -4.83
C GLY A 90 17.89 -13.49 -5.47
N ASN A 91 16.86 -12.65 -5.57
CA ASN A 91 15.62 -13.01 -6.27
C ASN A 91 15.85 -13.17 -7.77
N GLN A 92 16.63 -12.27 -8.40
CA GLN A 92 16.98 -12.38 -9.81
C GLN A 92 17.77 -13.67 -10.10
N ALA A 93 18.73 -14.03 -9.23
CA ALA A 93 19.42 -15.31 -9.33
C ALA A 93 18.45 -16.50 -9.31
N MET A 94 17.43 -16.49 -8.45
CA MET A 94 16.45 -17.59 -8.42
C MET A 94 15.64 -17.77 -9.72
N HIS A 95 15.45 -16.72 -10.52
CA HIS A 95 14.57 -16.73 -11.70
C HIS A 95 15.32 -16.73 -13.04
N GLU A 96 16.53 -16.14 -13.12
CA GLU A 96 17.34 -16.07 -14.33
C GLU A 96 18.67 -16.82 -14.16
N ALA A 97 18.81 -17.98 -14.81
CA ALA A 97 19.89 -18.93 -14.51
C ALA A 97 21.31 -18.53 -14.98
N LEU A 98 21.52 -17.46 -15.77
CA LEU A 98 22.79 -17.28 -16.53
C LEU A 98 23.25 -15.82 -16.78
N LYS A 99 23.11 -14.87 -15.84
CA LYS A 99 23.51 -13.45 -16.08
C LYS A 99 24.53 -12.81 -15.14
N PHE A 100 24.99 -13.47 -14.08
CA PHE A 100 25.83 -12.80 -13.07
C PHE A 100 27.32 -13.00 -13.31
N THR A 101 28.11 -11.93 -13.19
CA THR A 101 29.56 -11.97 -13.31
C THR A 101 30.23 -12.24 -11.96
N THR A 102 31.46 -12.76 -12.00
CA THR A 102 32.31 -12.94 -10.80
C THR A 102 32.53 -11.62 -10.07
N GLU A 103 32.69 -10.51 -10.79
CA GLU A 103 32.90 -9.18 -10.20
C GLU A 103 31.64 -8.67 -9.49
N GLU A 104 30.45 -8.92 -10.05
CA GLU A 104 29.19 -8.62 -9.35
C GLU A 104 29.05 -9.44 -8.06
N ALA A 105 29.37 -10.74 -8.10
CA ALA A 105 29.33 -11.58 -6.91
C ALA A 105 30.34 -11.14 -5.82
N LYS A 106 31.55 -10.72 -6.21
CA LYS A 106 32.55 -10.14 -5.30
C LYS A 106 32.06 -8.84 -4.66
N ALA A 107 31.42 -7.96 -5.43
CA ALA A 107 30.86 -6.71 -4.91
C ALA A 107 29.77 -6.98 -3.87
N LEU A 108 28.85 -7.90 -4.16
CA LEU A 108 27.78 -8.30 -3.22
C LEU A 108 28.35 -8.98 -1.97
N LEU A 109 29.41 -9.77 -2.13
CA LEU A 109 30.12 -10.41 -1.01
C LEU A 109 30.76 -9.38 -0.06
N ARG A 110 31.35 -8.31 -0.61
CA ARG A 110 31.85 -7.18 0.18
C ARG A 110 30.73 -6.47 0.96
N LEU A 111 29.58 -6.25 0.32
CA LEU A 111 28.41 -5.66 0.99
C LEU A 111 27.88 -6.54 2.13
N ALA A 112 27.81 -7.86 1.92
CA ALA A 112 27.41 -8.81 2.97
C ALA A 112 28.42 -8.87 4.12
N PHE A 113 29.72 -8.77 3.83
CA PHE A 113 30.76 -8.63 4.85
C PHE A 113 30.61 -7.34 5.67
N ARG A 114 30.19 -6.25 5.04
CA ARG A 114 29.88 -5.01 5.77
C ARG A 114 28.69 -5.17 6.72
N LEU A 115 27.63 -5.86 6.29
CA LEU A 115 26.51 -6.20 7.16
C LEU A 115 26.94 -7.09 8.33
N SER A 116 27.90 -8.01 8.12
CA SER A 116 28.39 -8.87 9.19
C SER A 116 29.18 -8.10 10.24
N ILE A 117 30.03 -7.14 9.84
CA ILE A 117 30.73 -6.26 10.79
C ILE A 117 29.73 -5.42 11.57
N TRP A 118 28.77 -4.78 10.89
CA TRP A 118 27.71 -4.02 11.55
C TRP A 118 27.00 -4.86 12.62
N PHE A 119 26.57 -6.06 12.23
CA PHE A 119 25.87 -6.95 13.14
C PHE A 119 26.72 -7.31 14.36
N MET A 120 28.01 -7.58 14.18
CA MET A 120 28.92 -7.91 15.28
C MET A 120 29.23 -6.72 16.19
N GLU A 121 29.34 -5.51 15.66
CA GLU A 121 29.55 -4.32 16.51
C GLU A 121 28.31 -3.96 17.34
N VAL A 122 27.11 -4.26 16.82
CA VAL A 122 25.85 -3.93 17.51
C VAL A 122 25.39 -5.07 18.42
N TYR A 123 25.44 -6.32 17.96
CA TYR A 123 24.87 -7.50 18.63
C TYR A 123 25.93 -8.55 19.05
N GLY A 124 27.19 -8.34 18.67
CA GLY A 124 28.31 -9.22 19.02
C GLY A 124 28.89 -8.94 20.41
N GLU A 125 30.17 -9.24 20.56
CA GLU A 125 30.91 -9.05 21.82
C GLU A 125 31.44 -7.61 21.94
N TRP A 126 31.54 -7.08 23.17
CA TRP A 126 31.88 -5.67 23.40
C TRP A 126 33.27 -5.29 22.88
N ASP A 127 34.20 -6.24 22.88
CA ASP A 127 35.59 -6.10 22.43
C ASP A 127 35.83 -6.59 21.00
N PHE A 128 34.77 -6.79 20.22
CA PHE A 128 34.89 -7.22 18.83
C PHE A 128 35.72 -6.22 18.01
N GLN A 129 36.78 -6.73 17.37
CA GLN A 129 37.61 -5.99 16.43
C GLN A 129 37.30 -6.45 15.00
N ALA A 130 36.81 -5.51 14.19
CA ALA A 130 36.52 -5.70 12.78
C ALA A 130 37.77 -6.19 12.01
N PRO A 131 37.76 -7.40 11.42
CA PRO A 131 38.86 -7.83 10.55
C PRO A 131 38.82 -7.07 9.22
N GLU A 132 39.97 -6.90 8.57
CA GLU A 132 40.02 -6.38 7.21
C GLU A 132 39.43 -7.40 6.22
N TYR A 133 38.70 -6.90 5.22
CA TYR A 133 38.18 -7.74 4.15
C TYR A 133 39.32 -8.25 3.27
N ILE A 134 39.42 -9.57 3.14
CA ILE A 134 40.38 -10.23 2.25
C ILE A 134 39.63 -10.81 1.06
N GLU A 135 39.99 -10.39 -0.14
CA GLU A 135 39.37 -10.93 -1.34
C GLU A 135 39.61 -12.44 -1.45
N PRO A 136 38.56 -13.26 -1.66
CA PRO A 136 38.74 -14.70 -1.79
C PRO A 136 39.69 -15.03 -2.96
N LYS A 137 40.45 -16.11 -2.83
CA LYS A 137 41.25 -16.68 -3.91
C LYS A 137 40.48 -17.81 -4.59
N GLU A 138 40.70 -17.98 -5.89
CA GLU A 138 40.13 -19.08 -6.67
C GLU A 138 40.60 -20.45 -6.13
N GLN A 139 39.65 -21.36 -5.89
CA GLN A 139 39.90 -22.71 -5.38
C GLN A 139 39.39 -23.74 -6.39
N LYS A 140 40.03 -24.92 -6.51
CA LYS A 140 39.77 -25.89 -7.59
C LYS A 140 38.76 -27.02 -7.29
N LYS A 141 38.14 -27.07 -6.10
CA LYS A 141 37.11 -28.08 -5.78
C LYS A 141 36.30 -27.65 -4.56
N VAL A 142 34.99 -27.54 -4.71
CA VAL A 142 34.02 -27.37 -3.62
C VAL A 142 33.09 -28.58 -3.66
N ASP A 143 32.96 -29.29 -2.54
CA ASP A 143 32.01 -30.40 -2.42
C ASP A 143 30.63 -29.83 -2.08
N THR A 144 29.80 -29.64 -3.11
CA THR A 144 28.50 -28.97 -3.02
C THR A 144 27.47 -29.80 -2.25
N GLU A 145 27.59 -31.12 -2.23
CA GLU A 145 26.67 -32.00 -1.50
C GLU A 145 26.88 -31.91 0.01
N GLN A 146 28.14 -31.90 0.45
CA GLN A 146 28.48 -31.77 1.88
C GLN A 146 28.02 -30.43 2.47
N LEU A 147 28.20 -29.33 1.73
CA LEU A 147 27.77 -27.99 2.17
C LEU A 147 26.25 -27.84 2.24
N GLN A 148 25.52 -28.51 1.34
CA GLN A 148 24.06 -28.48 1.33
C GLN A 148 23.48 -29.27 2.52
N GLN A 149 24.05 -30.44 2.83
CA GLN A 149 23.66 -31.24 4.01
C GLN A 149 23.94 -30.48 5.32
N GLU A 150 25.12 -29.89 5.48
CA GLU A 150 25.44 -29.07 6.67
C GLU A 150 24.50 -27.87 6.84
N TYR A 151 24.06 -27.27 5.72
CA TYR A 151 23.11 -26.16 5.75
C TYR A 151 21.72 -26.60 6.24
N GLU A 152 21.19 -27.70 5.72
CA GLU A 152 19.89 -28.24 6.10
C GLU A 152 19.83 -28.68 7.57
N GLU A 153 20.90 -29.29 8.07
CA GLU A 153 21.01 -29.68 9.49
C GLU A 153 21.02 -28.46 10.42
N LYS A 154 21.77 -27.41 10.06
CA LYS A 154 21.85 -26.18 10.87
C LYS A 154 20.57 -25.35 10.79
N LEU A 155 19.87 -25.36 9.66
CA LEU A 155 18.60 -24.64 9.50
C LEU A 155 17.50 -25.21 10.41
N LYS A 156 17.48 -26.52 10.65
CA LYS A 156 16.57 -27.15 11.62
C LYS A 156 16.79 -26.68 13.06
N LYS A 157 18.00 -26.27 13.42
CA LYS A 157 18.36 -25.81 14.77
C LYS A 157 18.24 -24.29 14.96
N LEU A 158 18.06 -23.54 13.86
CA LEU A 158 18.00 -22.08 13.87
C LEU A 158 16.78 -21.56 14.63
N GLU A 159 15.62 -22.22 14.53
CA GLU A 159 14.39 -21.78 15.21
C GLU A 159 14.54 -21.83 16.74
N ASP A 160 15.10 -22.92 17.26
CA ASP A 160 15.40 -23.09 18.69
C ASP A 160 16.41 -22.04 19.18
N GLU A 161 17.41 -21.72 18.36
CA GLU A 161 18.41 -20.70 18.66
C GLU A 161 17.79 -19.29 18.74
N LEU A 162 16.93 -18.94 17.78
CA LEU A 162 16.21 -17.66 17.77
C LEU A 162 15.27 -17.51 18.97
N GLU A 163 14.61 -18.59 19.40
CA GLU A 163 13.74 -18.57 20.58
C GLU A 163 14.53 -18.37 21.88
N SER A 164 15.70 -19.00 21.99
CA SER A 164 16.65 -18.78 23.10
C SER A 164 17.12 -17.32 23.18
N ILE A 165 17.44 -16.71 22.03
CA ILE A 165 17.83 -15.28 21.94
C ILE A 165 16.67 -14.38 22.37
N ARG A 166 15.44 -14.63 21.90
CA ARG A 166 14.24 -13.87 22.31
C ARG A 166 13.98 -13.97 23.81
N ALA A 167 14.14 -15.15 24.40
CA ALA A 167 13.98 -15.35 25.83
C ALA A 167 14.98 -14.52 26.66
N LYS A 168 16.23 -14.39 26.19
CA LYS A 168 17.23 -13.49 26.81
C LYS A 168 16.85 -12.02 26.64
N ALA A 169 16.54 -11.60 25.41
CA ALA A 169 16.13 -10.23 25.09
C ALA A 169 14.87 -9.76 25.85
N SER A 170 13.96 -10.68 26.19
CA SER A 170 12.76 -10.36 27.00
C SER A 170 13.07 -9.93 28.45
N LYS A 171 14.29 -10.25 28.93
CA LYS A 171 14.76 -9.93 30.28
C LYS A 171 15.74 -8.76 30.32
N GLU A 172 16.08 -8.18 29.15
CA GLU A 172 16.99 -7.05 29.02
C GLU A 172 16.29 -5.71 29.30
N ASN A 173 17.03 -4.76 29.89
CA ASN A 173 16.50 -3.44 30.25
C ASN A 173 16.52 -2.48 29.05
N ALA A 174 15.67 -1.44 29.08
CA ALA A 174 15.53 -0.46 28.00
C ALA A 174 16.82 0.32 27.67
N GLU A 175 17.76 0.42 28.61
CA GLU A 175 19.07 1.07 28.42
C GLU A 175 19.97 0.32 27.43
N GLU A 176 20.00 -1.02 27.46
CA GLU A 176 20.82 -1.83 26.55
C GLU A 176 20.33 -1.70 25.10
N LYS A 177 19.00 -1.66 24.90
CA LYS A 177 18.40 -1.39 23.58
C LYS A 177 18.77 -0.01 23.04
N THR A 178 18.79 0.99 23.92
CA THR A 178 19.16 2.36 23.55
C THR A 178 20.64 2.47 23.19
N GLU A 179 21.53 1.77 23.90
CA GLU A 179 22.95 1.68 23.57
C GLU A 179 23.21 0.96 22.23
N ARG A 180 22.49 -0.13 21.92
CA ARG A 180 22.58 -0.78 20.60
C ARG A 180 22.21 0.16 19.46
N LYS A 181 21.15 0.97 19.63
CA LYS A 181 20.77 2.01 18.65
C LYS A 181 21.87 3.05 18.46
N LYS A 182 22.48 3.53 19.55
CA LYS A 182 23.63 4.47 19.46
C LYS A 182 24.83 3.85 18.74
N ARG A 183 25.12 2.56 18.97
CA ARG A 183 26.19 1.84 18.27
C ARG A 183 25.90 1.71 16.77
N ALA A 184 24.66 1.40 16.41
CA ALA A 184 24.24 1.33 15.00
C ALA A 184 24.45 2.67 14.28
N VAL A 185 24.05 3.79 14.89
CA VAL A 185 24.28 5.15 14.35
C VAL A 185 25.77 5.47 14.27
N THR A 186 26.54 5.09 15.28
CA THR A 186 27.98 5.38 15.35
C THR A 186 28.79 4.56 14.36
N PHE A 187 28.40 3.30 14.11
CA PHE A 187 28.99 2.42 13.09
C PHE A 187 28.96 3.12 11.72
N MET A 188 27.80 3.68 11.35
CA MET A 188 27.62 4.39 10.09
C MET A 188 28.46 5.67 9.97
N ARG A 189 28.77 6.32 11.10
CA ARG A 189 29.66 7.50 11.11
C ARG A 189 31.13 7.13 10.90
N ARG A 190 31.56 5.93 11.31
CA ARG A 190 32.96 5.45 11.19
C ARG A 190 33.22 4.73 9.87
N HIS A 191 32.23 4.03 9.33
CA HIS A 191 32.34 3.24 8.11
C HIS A 191 31.58 3.94 6.99
N GLU A 192 32.24 4.84 6.26
CA GLU A 192 31.69 5.52 5.07
C GLU A 192 31.72 4.58 3.84
N LEU A 193 30.81 4.78 2.87
CA LEU A 193 30.87 4.04 1.61
C LEU A 193 32.07 4.54 0.82
N THR A 194 32.87 3.60 0.32
CA THR A 194 33.94 3.90 -0.63
C THR A 194 33.34 4.37 -1.95
N GLU A 195 34.16 5.02 -2.78
CA GLU A 195 33.77 5.47 -4.12
C GLU A 195 33.29 4.28 -4.98
N ALA A 196 33.98 3.15 -4.91
CA ALA A 196 33.61 1.92 -5.61
C ALA A 196 32.24 1.37 -5.16
N GLU A 197 31.95 1.36 -3.84
CA GLU A 197 30.64 0.94 -3.34
C GLU A 197 29.53 1.90 -3.74
N THR A 198 29.83 3.20 -3.80
CA THR A 198 28.87 4.23 -4.25
C THR A 198 28.54 4.07 -5.74
N ARG A 199 29.55 3.79 -6.58
CA ARG A 199 29.37 3.52 -8.01
C ARG A 199 28.54 2.25 -8.25
N ALA A 200 28.76 1.19 -7.47
CA ALA A 200 27.95 -0.03 -7.57
C ALA A 200 26.44 0.22 -7.32
N ILE A 201 26.11 1.10 -6.36
CA ILE A 201 24.71 1.52 -6.09
C ILE A 201 24.15 2.35 -7.26
N ILE A 202 24.96 3.25 -7.84
CA ILE A 202 24.55 4.08 -8.98
C ILE A 202 24.31 3.22 -10.22
N ASP A 203 25.19 2.26 -10.52
CA ASP A 203 25.05 1.32 -11.63
C ASP A 203 23.77 0.49 -11.50
N GLU A 204 23.39 0.07 -10.28
CA GLU A 204 22.12 -0.59 -10.03
C GLU A 204 20.92 0.31 -10.35
N LYS A 205 20.95 1.56 -9.87
CA LYS A 205 19.87 2.54 -10.12
C LYS A 205 19.70 2.87 -11.60
N LEU A 206 20.81 2.97 -12.34
CA LEU A 206 20.79 3.20 -13.79
C LEU A 206 20.24 1.99 -14.55
N ARG A 207 20.68 0.77 -14.20
CA ARG A 207 20.15 -0.47 -14.80
C ARG A 207 18.68 -0.68 -14.52
N ALA A 208 18.20 -0.33 -13.33
CA ALA A 208 16.79 -0.45 -12.96
C ALA A 208 15.85 0.37 -13.87
N VAL A 209 16.35 1.44 -14.51
CA VAL A 209 15.60 2.28 -15.45
C VAL A 209 16.01 2.08 -16.92
N GLY A 210 16.78 1.02 -17.22
CA GLY A 210 17.07 0.59 -18.59
C GLY A 210 18.39 1.06 -19.20
N TRP A 211 19.31 1.62 -18.43
CA TRP A 211 20.68 1.91 -18.89
C TRP A 211 21.58 0.67 -18.79
N GLU A 212 22.47 0.49 -19.77
CA GLU A 212 23.60 -0.42 -19.65
C GLU A 212 24.69 0.28 -18.83
N ALA A 213 24.82 -0.09 -17.55
CA ALA A 213 25.79 0.50 -16.63
C ALA A 213 26.57 -0.61 -15.91
N ASP A 214 27.90 -0.54 -16.03
CA ASP A 214 28.84 -1.35 -15.26
C ASP A 214 30.17 -0.59 -15.21
N THR A 215 30.48 0.02 -14.07
CA THR A 215 31.70 0.83 -13.90
C THR A 215 32.98 0.03 -14.14
N THR A 216 32.96 -1.29 -13.95
CA THR A 216 34.15 -2.12 -14.13
C THR A 216 34.42 -2.48 -15.58
N LEU A 217 33.37 -2.63 -16.40
CA LEU A 217 33.47 -3.02 -17.80
C LEU A 217 33.30 -1.85 -18.78
N LEU A 218 32.41 -0.91 -18.46
CA LEU A 218 32.04 0.25 -19.28
C LEU A 218 32.71 1.50 -18.74
N ASN A 219 34.05 1.54 -18.79
CA ASN A 219 34.84 2.66 -18.28
C ASN A 219 35.83 3.16 -19.34
N HIS A 220 35.74 4.44 -19.64
CA HIS A 220 36.53 5.06 -20.70
C HIS A 220 38.02 5.16 -20.34
N TYR A 221 38.36 5.45 -19.09
CA TYR A 221 39.74 5.63 -18.65
C TYR A 221 40.53 4.32 -18.62
N THR A 222 39.92 3.25 -18.10
CA THR A 222 40.59 1.94 -17.90
C THR A 222 40.49 1.01 -19.10
N HIS A 223 39.34 1.00 -19.78
CA HIS A 223 39.06 0.06 -20.88
C HIS A 223 38.92 0.75 -22.25
N GLY A 224 39.01 2.08 -22.32
CA GLY A 224 38.83 2.81 -23.57
C GLY A 224 37.41 2.66 -24.14
N THR A 225 36.41 2.36 -23.30
CA THR A 225 35.03 2.16 -23.75
C THR A 225 34.51 3.41 -24.47
N VAL A 226 33.87 3.20 -25.62
CA VAL A 226 33.27 4.24 -26.46
C VAL A 226 31.79 3.90 -26.73
N PRO A 227 30.94 4.90 -27.05
CA PRO A 227 29.54 4.65 -27.33
C PRO A 227 29.33 3.86 -28.63
N GLU A 228 28.26 3.06 -28.67
CA GLU A 228 27.92 2.18 -29.78
C GLU A 228 26.53 2.48 -30.36
N LYS A 229 26.37 2.31 -31.68
CA LYS A 229 25.05 2.46 -32.32
C LYS A 229 24.06 1.43 -31.76
N ASN A 230 22.85 1.87 -31.45
CA ASN A 230 21.73 1.08 -30.91
C ASN A 230 21.90 0.55 -29.47
N ARG A 231 22.86 1.06 -28.69
CA ARG A 231 23.00 0.74 -27.26
C ARG A 231 22.76 1.98 -26.39
N ASN A 232 22.20 1.77 -25.20
CA ASN A 232 21.92 2.84 -24.24
C ASN A 232 22.90 2.73 -23.08
N MET A 233 24.06 3.37 -23.19
CA MET A 233 25.21 3.12 -22.32
C MET A 233 25.42 4.26 -21.32
N ALA A 234 25.66 3.92 -20.05
CA ALA A 234 26.22 4.82 -19.07
C ALA A 234 27.71 4.47 -18.90
N ILE A 235 28.58 5.29 -19.50
CA ILE A 235 30.03 5.04 -19.54
C ILE A 235 30.68 5.81 -18.40
N ALA A 236 31.41 5.10 -17.54
CA ALA A 236 32.10 5.66 -16.39
C ALA A 236 33.39 6.39 -16.79
N GLU A 237 33.77 7.40 -16.01
CA GLU A 237 35.02 8.17 -16.13
C GLU A 237 35.22 8.75 -17.55
N TRP A 238 34.17 9.37 -18.08
CA TRP A 238 34.20 9.97 -19.41
C TRP A 238 35.02 11.26 -19.41
N LYS A 239 35.96 11.37 -20.35
CA LYS A 239 36.87 12.53 -20.42
C LYS A 239 36.14 13.80 -20.81
N VAL A 240 36.28 14.86 -20.01
CA VAL A 240 35.68 16.17 -20.24
C VAL A 240 36.69 17.28 -20.00
N GLY A 241 37.19 17.90 -21.08
CA GLY A 241 38.19 18.97 -20.98
C GLY A 241 39.47 18.49 -20.28
N SER A 242 39.81 19.12 -19.15
CA SER A 242 40.94 18.72 -18.29
C SER A 242 40.56 17.74 -17.17
N GLY A 243 39.29 17.38 -17.05
CA GLY A 243 38.77 16.48 -16.02
C GLY A 243 38.07 15.26 -16.61
N SER A 244 37.34 14.56 -15.74
CA SER A 244 36.53 13.39 -16.09
C SER A 244 35.21 13.48 -15.35
N ALA A 245 34.10 13.22 -16.06
CA ALA A 245 32.79 13.09 -15.45
C ALA A 245 32.60 11.64 -14.95
N ASP A 246 31.96 11.46 -13.79
CA ASP A 246 31.78 10.12 -13.23
C ASP A 246 31.01 9.19 -14.18
N TYR A 247 29.94 9.68 -14.80
CA TYR A 247 29.25 8.97 -15.89
C TYR A 247 28.83 9.90 -17.02
N ALA A 248 28.93 9.40 -18.25
CA ALA A 248 28.32 9.97 -19.44
C ALA A 248 27.23 9.04 -20.00
N LEU A 249 26.06 9.62 -20.27
CA LEU A 249 24.88 8.91 -20.74
C LEU A 249 24.77 9.02 -22.27
N PHE A 250 24.79 7.89 -22.95
CA PHE A 250 24.72 7.78 -24.40
C PHE A 250 23.49 7.00 -24.86
N ILE A 251 22.75 7.57 -25.80
CA ILE A 251 21.67 6.88 -26.54
C ILE A 251 22.16 6.68 -27.97
N GLY A 252 22.58 5.46 -28.29
CA GLY A 252 23.38 5.20 -29.47
C GLY A 252 24.71 5.97 -29.38
N LEU A 253 24.95 6.84 -30.36
CA LEU A 253 26.14 7.71 -30.38
C LEU A 253 25.91 9.08 -29.74
N LYS A 254 24.67 9.41 -29.36
CA LYS A 254 24.33 10.75 -28.87
C LYS A 254 24.64 10.90 -27.40
N LEU A 255 25.48 11.87 -27.05
CA LEU A 255 25.71 12.25 -25.65
C LEU A 255 24.51 13.05 -25.14
N VAL A 256 23.69 12.43 -24.29
CA VAL A 256 22.44 13.03 -23.79
C VAL A 256 22.55 13.56 -22.37
N GLY A 257 23.48 13.04 -21.56
CA GLY A 257 23.62 13.54 -20.19
C GLY A 257 24.95 13.24 -19.50
N LEU A 258 25.18 13.92 -18.39
CA LEU A 258 26.32 13.72 -17.49
C LEU A 258 25.84 13.54 -16.05
N ILE A 259 26.46 12.62 -15.31
CA ILE A 259 26.20 12.40 -13.89
C ILE A 259 27.51 12.59 -13.12
N GLU A 260 27.46 13.43 -12.08
CA GLU A 260 28.52 13.56 -11.09
C GLU A 260 28.14 12.83 -9.80
N ALA A 261 29.04 11.99 -9.30
CA ALA A 261 28.90 11.30 -8.02
C ALA A 261 29.66 12.07 -6.92
N LYS A 262 29.07 12.12 -5.71
CA LYS A 262 29.69 12.75 -4.54
C LYS A 262 29.64 11.86 -3.31
N ALA A 263 30.67 11.99 -2.47
CA ALA A 263 30.66 11.42 -1.13
C ALA A 263 29.49 11.98 -0.30
N LYS A 264 28.92 11.13 0.57
CA LYS A 264 27.62 11.30 1.20
C LYS A 264 27.35 12.60 1.97
N LYS A 265 28.38 13.26 2.50
CA LYS A 265 28.25 14.46 3.35
C LYS A 265 28.39 15.78 2.60
N ARG A 266 28.59 15.76 1.28
CA ARG A 266 28.66 16.98 0.47
C ARG A 266 27.27 17.32 -0.08
N THR A 267 26.93 18.61 -0.03
CA THR A 267 25.75 19.18 -0.68
C THR A 267 25.78 18.85 -2.18
N ILE A 268 24.71 18.23 -2.68
CA ILE A 268 24.60 17.80 -4.08
C ILE A 268 24.39 18.99 -5.05
N PRO A 269 23.57 20.02 -4.72
CA PRO A 269 23.33 21.15 -5.62
C PRO A 269 24.62 21.88 -6.03
N SER A 270 25.57 22.01 -5.11
CA SER A 270 26.84 22.71 -5.40
C SER A 270 27.71 21.93 -6.38
N ALA A 271 27.66 20.60 -6.38
CA ALA A 271 28.36 19.77 -7.37
C ALA A 271 27.75 19.93 -8.77
N LEU A 272 26.43 19.96 -8.86
CA LEU A 272 25.74 20.22 -10.13
C LEU A 272 26.14 21.57 -10.72
N GLU A 273 26.11 22.62 -9.88
CA GLU A 273 26.43 23.99 -10.28
C GLU A 273 27.91 24.20 -10.63
N SER A 274 28.83 23.66 -9.82
CA SER A 274 30.26 23.93 -9.97
C SER A 274 30.99 22.97 -10.92
N GLN A 275 30.57 21.71 -11.01
CA GLN A 275 31.26 20.67 -11.78
C GLN A 275 30.45 20.23 -12.99
N THR A 276 29.24 19.71 -12.81
CA THR A 276 28.47 19.14 -13.93
C THR A 276 28.19 20.19 -15.01
N LYS A 277 27.81 21.42 -14.62
CA LYS A 277 27.66 22.55 -15.55
C LYS A 277 28.98 23.00 -16.20
N ALA A 278 30.11 22.88 -15.52
CA ALA A 278 31.42 23.18 -16.11
C ALA A 278 31.79 22.12 -17.17
N TYR A 279 31.59 20.84 -16.84
CA TYR A 279 31.80 19.71 -17.74
C TYR A 279 30.92 19.82 -18.99
N ALA A 280 29.64 20.15 -18.83
CA ALA A 280 28.73 20.34 -19.96
C ALA A 280 29.17 21.44 -20.95
N ARG A 281 29.93 22.44 -20.51
CA ARG A 281 30.52 23.48 -21.40
C ARG A 281 31.81 23.01 -22.07
N GLN A 282 32.62 22.26 -21.33
CA GLN A 282 33.97 21.85 -21.72
C GLN A 282 34.03 20.56 -22.53
N VAL A 283 32.91 19.82 -22.65
CA VAL A 283 32.79 18.64 -23.49
C VAL A 283 33.31 18.90 -24.91
N ARG A 284 34.12 17.96 -25.40
CA ARG A 284 34.71 17.95 -26.73
C ARG A 284 34.52 16.57 -27.32
N GLN A 285 34.36 16.52 -28.63
CA GLN A 285 34.26 15.26 -29.36
C GLN A 285 35.63 14.58 -29.32
N ILE A 286 35.64 13.32 -28.92
CA ILE A 286 36.79 12.42 -28.78
C ILE A 286 36.85 11.52 -30.02
N GLU A 287 35.74 10.86 -30.39
CA GLU A 287 35.64 9.99 -31.56
C GLU A 287 34.31 10.18 -32.32
N ASN A 288 33.48 9.13 -32.39
CA ASN A 288 32.26 9.04 -33.21
C ASN A 288 31.01 9.55 -32.49
N GLU A 289 31.14 10.06 -31.26
CA GLU A 289 29.99 10.53 -30.52
C GLU A 289 29.40 11.83 -31.09
N GLU A 290 28.08 11.91 -31.06
CA GLU A 290 27.33 13.09 -31.45
C GLU A 290 27.08 13.95 -30.21
N ILE A 291 27.75 15.11 -30.15
CA ILE A 291 27.51 16.10 -29.10
C ILE A 291 26.34 16.98 -29.52
N LEU A 292 25.32 17.05 -28.67
CA LEU A 292 24.13 17.85 -28.90
C LEU A 292 24.40 19.31 -28.52
N GLN A 293 24.34 20.22 -29.49
CA GLN A 293 24.38 21.64 -29.17
C GLN A 293 23.07 22.06 -28.50
N THR A 294 23.16 22.60 -27.29
CA THR A 294 22.00 23.10 -26.54
C THR A 294 21.88 24.62 -26.67
N ARG A 295 20.85 25.22 -26.09
CA ARG A 295 20.74 26.67 -26.02
C ARG A 295 21.86 27.23 -25.13
N ASN A 296 22.54 28.28 -25.58
CA ASN A 296 23.66 28.95 -24.90
C ASN A 296 25.00 28.18 -24.97
N GLU A 297 25.81 28.24 -23.91
CA GLU A 297 27.20 27.76 -23.84
C GLU A 297 27.35 26.25 -23.52
N TYR A 298 26.25 25.53 -23.28
CA TYR A 298 26.26 24.12 -22.91
C TYR A 298 26.15 23.20 -24.13
N LYS A 299 26.82 22.05 -24.05
CA LYS A 299 26.88 21.04 -25.12
C LYS A 299 26.31 19.68 -24.72
N VAL A 300 25.67 19.62 -23.55
CA VAL A 300 25.01 18.42 -23.03
C VAL A 300 23.66 18.83 -22.44
N PRO A 301 22.54 18.19 -22.81
CA PRO A 301 21.21 18.62 -22.41
C PRO A 301 20.87 18.31 -20.95
N PHE A 302 21.14 17.08 -20.47
CA PHE A 302 20.66 16.64 -19.16
C PHE A 302 21.78 16.46 -18.15
N LEU A 303 21.76 17.25 -17.08
CA LEU A 303 22.82 17.24 -16.08
C LEU A 303 22.30 16.69 -14.75
N TYR A 304 23.07 15.78 -14.16
CA TYR A 304 22.76 15.15 -12.89
C TYR A 304 23.89 15.31 -11.87
N ALA A 305 23.52 15.33 -10.60
CA ALA A 305 24.43 15.14 -9.48
C ALA A 305 23.77 14.24 -8.44
N THR A 306 24.50 13.29 -7.86
CA THR A 306 23.98 12.34 -6.88
C THR A 306 25.03 11.93 -5.86
N ASN A 307 24.60 11.54 -4.67
CA ASN A 307 25.43 10.88 -3.66
C ASN A 307 24.95 9.44 -3.37
N GLY A 308 24.11 8.90 -4.25
CA GLY A 308 23.53 7.57 -4.13
C GLY A 308 22.36 7.46 -3.14
N ARG A 309 22.02 8.52 -2.38
CA ARG A 309 20.89 8.47 -1.41
C ARG A 309 19.52 8.52 -2.10
N PRO A 310 18.51 7.81 -1.60
CA PRO A 310 17.10 8.09 -1.91
C PRO A 310 16.74 9.54 -1.59
N PHE A 311 15.73 10.10 -2.26
CA PHE A 311 15.32 11.48 -2.01
C PHE A 311 14.58 11.61 -0.67
N LEU A 312 14.99 12.57 0.14
CA LEU A 312 14.34 12.94 1.39
C LEU A 312 14.08 14.45 1.37
N ARG A 313 12.81 14.83 1.30
CA ARG A 313 12.41 16.23 1.13
C ARG A 313 12.97 17.18 2.20
N GLN A 314 13.08 16.72 3.45
CA GLN A 314 13.63 17.50 4.58
C GLN A 314 15.13 17.77 4.42
N LEU A 315 15.82 16.94 3.65
CA LEU A 315 17.25 17.02 3.33
C LEU A 315 17.46 17.17 1.82
N GLN A 316 16.62 17.96 1.15
CA GLN A 316 16.61 18.04 -0.32
C GLN A 316 17.97 18.42 -0.92
N GLU A 317 18.81 19.16 -0.21
CA GLU A 317 20.15 19.56 -0.66
C GLU A 317 21.23 18.48 -0.41
N GLU A 318 20.90 17.46 0.39
CA GLU A 318 21.82 16.38 0.80
C GLU A 318 21.34 14.97 0.40
N SER A 319 20.23 14.88 -0.34
CA SER A 319 19.58 13.63 -0.71
C SER A 319 18.94 13.68 -2.11
N GLY A 320 18.70 12.51 -2.70
CA GLY A 320 18.11 12.37 -4.03
C GLY A 320 19.10 12.60 -5.18
N ILE A 321 18.55 12.66 -6.39
CA ILE A 321 19.30 12.91 -7.63
C ILE A 321 18.91 14.29 -8.13
N TRP A 322 19.84 15.24 -8.10
CA TRP A 322 19.60 16.57 -8.62
C TRP A 322 19.68 16.56 -10.14
N PHE A 323 18.66 17.08 -10.80
CA PHE A 323 18.51 17.13 -12.24
C PHE A 323 18.33 18.56 -12.73
N TRP A 324 18.95 18.87 -13.88
CA TRP A 324 18.74 20.10 -14.60
C TRP A 324 18.79 19.90 -16.12
N ASP A 325 17.86 20.54 -16.83
CA ASP A 325 17.80 20.56 -18.28
C ASP A 325 18.40 21.87 -18.81
N SER A 326 19.61 21.80 -19.36
CA SER A 326 20.34 22.98 -19.84
C SER A 326 19.67 23.66 -21.04
N ARG A 327 18.75 22.97 -21.72
CA ARG A 327 17.94 23.54 -22.81
C ARG A 327 16.90 24.54 -22.31
N LYS A 328 16.56 24.47 -21.01
CA LYS A 328 15.60 25.35 -20.33
C LYS A 328 16.32 26.12 -19.22
N PRO A 329 17.17 27.11 -19.55
CA PRO A 329 18.05 27.78 -18.59
C PRO A 329 17.31 28.56 -17.48
N LEU A 330 16.04 28.89 -17.71
CA LEU A 330 15.17 29.56 -16.75
C LEU A 330 14.55 28.58 -15.73
N GLU A 331 14.57 27.27 -15.99
CA GLU A 331 14.14 26.28 -15.00
C GLU A 331 15.24 26.06 -13.96
N HIS A 332 14.84 26.05 -12.69
CA HIS A 332 15.74 25.68 -11.59
C HIS A 332 16.04 24.18 -11.60
N ALA A 333 17.24 23.83 -11.17
CA ALA A 333 17.59 22.45 -10.86
C ALA A 333 16.70 21.91 -9.74
N ARG A 334 16.40 20.61 -9.77
CA ARG A 334 15.43 19.99 -8.86
C ARG A 334 15.83 18.58 -8.45
N PRO A 335 15.50 18.14 -7.23
CA PRO A 335 15.77 16.78 -6.79
C PRO A 335 14.71 15.79 -7.32
N LEU A 336 15.16 14.58 -7.65
CA LEU A 336 14.36 13.45 -8.11
C LEU A 336 14.65 12.19 -7.27
N GLU A 337 13.67 11.29 -7.20
CA GLU A 337 13.78 9.98 -6.52
C GLU A 337 14.64 8.98 -7.31
N GLY A 338 14.78 9.18 -8.62
CA GLY A 338 15.51 8.29 -9.52
C GLY A 338 15.97 8.98 -10.79
N CYS A 339 16.73 8.27 -11.63
CA CYS A 339 17.15 8.75 -12.94
C CYS A 339 16.07 8.51 -14.00
N HIS A 340 16.03 9.36 -15.02
CA HIS A 340 15.23 9.12 -16.21
C HIS A 340 15.75 7.90 -16.99
N SER A 341 14.84 7.17 -17.63
CA SER A 341 15.18 6.09 -18.56
C SER A 341 15.74 6.67 -19.88
N PRO A 342 16.44 5.86 -20.70
CA PRO A 342 16.84 6.29 -22.05
C PRO A 342 15.65 6.78 -22.89
N ASP A 343 14.51 6.08 -22.81
CA ASP A 343 13.29 6.47 -23.53
C ASP A 343 12.74 7.81 -23.04
N ASP A 344 12.75 8.05 -21.73
CA ASP A 344 12.30 9.32 -21.13
C ASP A 344 13.12 10.49 -21.68
N LEU A 345 14.45 10.33 -21.74
CA LEU A 345 15.37 11.36 -22.24
C LEU A 345 15.28 11.56 -23.73
N LEU A 346 15.18 10.48 -24.52
CA LEU A 346 14.95 10.57 -25.96
C LEU A 346 13.67 11.35 -26.27
N MET A 347 12.61 11.01 -25.55
CA MET A 347 11.34 11.71 -25.67
C MET A 347 11.46 13.19 -25.24
N LEU A 348 12.33 13.53 -24.27
CA LEU A 348 12.51 14.92 -23.80
C LEU A 348 13.27 15.72 -24.84
N LEU A 349 14.24 15.09 -25.53
CA LEU A 349 14.96 15.67 -26.66
C LEU A 349 14.06 15.96 -27.85
N GLY A 350 13.04 15.13 -28.09
CA GLY A 350 12.05 15.34 -29.15
C GLY A 350 11.06 16.48 -28.89
N GLN A 351 11.05 17.07 -27.69
CA GLN A 351 10.16 18.16 -27.33
C GLN A 351 10.81 19.52 -27.62
N ASP A 352 10.16 20.30 -28.49
CA ASP A 352 10.48 21.71 -28.74
C ASP A 352 9.45 22.59 -28.03
N ASP A 353 9.87 23.21 -26.93
CA ASP A 353 8.99 24.01 -26.09
C ASP A 353 8.50 25.30 -26.77
N GLU A 354 9.27 25.88 -27.69
CA GLU A 354 8.84 27.10 -28.41
C GLU A 354 7.78 26.77 -29.45
N ASP A 355 8.03 25.76 -30.27
CA ASP A 355 7.06 25.24 -31.25
C ASP A 355 5.77 24.76 -30.54
N ALA A 356 5.89 24.07 -29.41
CA ALA A 356 4.73 23.66 -28.62
C ALA A 356 3.94 24.85 -28.05
N ASN A 357 4.62 25.88 -27.54
CA ASN A 357 3.98 27.09 -27.03
C ASN A 357 3.26 27.86 -28.15
N GLN A 358 3.89 27.98 -29.32
CA GLN A 358 3.30 28.62 -30.50
C GLN A 358 2.05 27.87 -30.96
N ARG A 359 2.09 26.54 -31.04
CA ARG A 359 0.90 25.72 -31.38
C ARG A 359 -0.24 25.89 -30.39
N LEU A 360 0.04 26.04 -29.10
CA LEU A 360 -1.00 26.31 -28.10
C LEU A 360 -1.68 27.66 -28.34
N GLU A 361 -0.95 28.68 -28.79
CA GLU A 361 -1.49 30.02 -29.09
C GLU A 361 -2.33 30.03 -30.38
N GLU A 362 -1.89 29.30 -31.39
CA GLU A 362 -2.59 29.21 -32.68
C GLU A 362 -3.85 28.33 -32.62
N GLU A 363 -3.88 27.34 -31.72
CA GLU A 363 -5.01 26.44 -31.56
C GLU A 363 -6.20 27.17 -30.91
N SER A 364 -7.36 27.19 -31.57
CA SER A 364 -8.57 27.80 -30.99
C SER A 364 -9.15 26.95 -29.85
N ILE A 365 -9.38 27.56 -28.70
CA ILE A 365 -10.06 26.91 -27.56
C ILE A 365 -11.58 26.73 -27.78
N SER A 366 -12.17 27.44 -28.75
CA SER A 366 -13.62 27.44 -28.97
C SER A 366 -14.17 26.10 -29.49
N ILE A 367 -13.31 25.22 -30.00
CA ILE A 367 -13.67 23.91 -30.58
C ILE A 367 -14.35 22.96 -29.58
N PHE A 368 -14.18 23.21 -28.27
CA PHE A 368 -14.69 22.34 -27.20
C PHE A 368 -16.08 22.74 -26.69
N GLY A 369 -16.65 23.85 -27.17
CA GLY A 369 -17.93 24.39 -26.69
C GLY A 369 -17.92 24.62 -25.18
N LEU A 370 -16.79 25.08 -24.64
CA LEU A 370 -16.59 25.33 -23.23
C LEU A 370 -17.35 26.59 -22.80
N ARG A 371 -17.71 26.64 -21.51
CA ARG A 371 -18.23 27.89 -20.93
C ARG A 371 -17.07 28.87 -20.75
N PRO A 372 -17.30 30.19 -20.76
CA PRO A 372 -16.23 31.19 -20.68
C PRO A 372 -15.29 31.03 -19.47
N TYR A 373 -15.80 30.56 -18.33
CA TYR A 373 -14.97 30.31 -17.15
C TYR A 373 -14.09 29.04 -17.29
N GLN A 374 -14.54 28.04 -18.04
CA GLN A 374 -13.77 26.83 -18.32
C GLN A 374 -12.64 27.13 -19.30
N GLU A 375 -12.91 27.94 -20.32
CA GLU A 375 -11.89 28.41 -21.27
C GLU A 375 -10.78 29.17 -20.54
N LYS A 376 -11.15 30.12 -19.68
CA LYS A 376 -10.20 30.86 -18.85
C LYS A 376 -9.36 29.95 -17.95
N ALA A 377 -9.98 28.93 -17.35
CA ALA A 377 -9.27 27.99 -16.49
C ALA A 377 -8.21 27.18 -17.27
N VAL A 378 -8.54 26.72 -18.48
CA VAL A 378 -7.60 26.04 -19.38
C VAL A 378 -6.47 26.97 -19.79
N LEU A 379 -6.79 28.17 -20.29
CA LEU A 379 -5.78 29.16 -20.71
C LEU A 379 -4.86 29.56 -19.56
N ALA A 380 -5.38 29.72 -18.34
CA ALA A 380 -4.56 30.06 -17.20
C ALA A 380 -3.60 28.93 -16.78
N ALA A 381 -4.01 27.67 -16.91
CA ALA A 381 -3.10 26.54 -16.73
C ALA A 381 -2.03 26.47 -17.83
N GLU A 382 -2.39 26.79 -19.08
CA GLU A 382 -1.44 26.86 -20.20
C GLU A 382 -0.39 27.94 -19.97
N GLU A 383 -0.80 29.15 -19.59
CA GLU A 383 0.12 30.26 -19.27
C GLU A 383 1.01 29.95 -18.07
N ALA A 384 0.47 29.34 -17.01
CA ALA A 384 1.25 28.87 -15.88
C ALA A 384 2.31 27.84 -16.30
N LEU A 385 1.94 26.89 -17.16
CA LEU A 385 2.88 25.89 -17.70
C LEU A 385 3.94 26.52 -18.61
N LYS A 386 3.58 27.52 -19.44
CA LYS A 386 4.53 28.30 -20.25
C LYS A 386 5.53 29.07 -19.39
N ALA A 387 5.08 29.59 -18.25
CA ALA A 387 5.91 30.26 -17.25
C ALA A 387 6.78 29.30 -16.41
N GLY A 388 6.74 27.99 -16.67
CA GLY A 388 7.52 26.99 -15.95
C GLY A 388 6.93 26.59 -14.59
N GLN A 389 5.68 26.95 -14.29
CA GLN A 389 5.04 26.52 -13.04
C GLN A 389 4.76 25.01 -13.07
N ARG A 390 5.23 24.31 -12.03
CA ARG A 390 5.10 22.85 -11.91
C ARG A 390 3.99 22.39 -10.97
N ARG A 391 3.42 23.29 -10.18
CA ARG A 391 2.36 23.02 -9.21
C ARG A 391 1.27 24.07 -9.42
N MET A 392 0.09 23.61 -9.81
CA MET A 392 -1.02 24.47 -10.22
C MET A 392 -2.32 23.98 -9.60
N LEU A 393 -3.21 24.90 -9.23
CA LEU A 393 -4.52 24.57 -8.64
C LEU A 393 -5.63 25.29 -9.40
N ILE A 394 -6.65 24.55 -9.83
CA ILE A 394 -7.90 25.11 -10.36
C ILE A 394 -9.04 24.76 -9.39
N ALA A 395 -9.68 25.81 -8.86
CA ALA A 395 -10.84 25.69 -7.99
C ALA A 395 -12.13 25.87 -8.81
N MET A 396 -12.97 24.84 -8.84
CA MET A 396 -14.20 24.78 -9.62
C MET A 396 -15.31 24.07 -8.85
N ALA A 397 -16.43 24.76 -8.60
CA ALA A 397 -17.57 24.20 -7.89
C ALA A 397 -18.06 22.88 -8.53
N THR A 398 -18.55 21.94 -7.71
CA THR A 398 -19.06 20.66 -8.19
C THR A 398 -20.21 20.86 -9.18
N GLY A 399 -20.19 20.11 -10.29
CA GLY A 399 -21.19 20.23 -11.36
C GLY A 399 -20.90 21.32 -12.41
N THR A 400 -19.82 22.10 -12.26
CA THR A 400 -19.44 23.14 -13.25
C THR A 400 -18.64 22.62 -14.45
N GLY A 401 -18.40 21.31 -14.52
CA GLY A 401 -17.74 20.65 -15.64
C GLY A 401 -16.21 20.46 -15.50
N LYS A 402 -15.70 20.14 -14.30
CA LYS A 402 -14.26 19.89 -14.04
C LYS A 402 -13.64 18.89 -15.01
N THR A 403 -14.27 17.72 -15.18
CA THR A 403 -13.79 16.68 -16.09
C THR A 403 -13.72 17.17 -17.53
N ARG A 404 -14.71 17.93 -17.99
CA ARG A 404 -14.72 18.52 -19.33
C ARG A 404 -13.60 19.56 -19.53
N THR A 405 -13.33 20.38 -18.51
CA THR A 405 -12.20 21.31 -18.49
C THR A 405 -10.86 20.56 -18.56
N ALA A 406 -10.73 19.47 -17.80
CA ALA A 406 -9.53 18.63 -17.82
C ALA A 406 -9.29 17.96 -19.18
N ILE A 407 -10.34 17.43 -19.80
CA ILE A 407 -10.27 16.80 -21.14
C ILE A 407 -9.78 17.81 -22.20
N ALA A 408 -10.33 19.04 -22.19
CA ALA A 408 -9.90 20.07 -23.12
C ALA A 408 -8.42 20.46 -22.94
N LEU A 409 -7.97 20.61 -21.69
CA LEU A 409 -6.56 20.87 -21.39
C LEU A 409 -5.67 19.71 -21.85
N MET A 410 -6.02 18.45 -21.52
CA MET A 410 -5.25 17.28 -21.93
C MET A 410 -5.09 17.21 -23.45
N TYR A 411 -6.18 17.41 -24.20
CA TYR A 411 -6.14 17.40 -25.66
C TYR A 411 -5.20 18.46 -26.20
N ARG A 412 -5.33 19.71 -25.72
CA ARG A 412 -4.51 20.84 -26.19
C ARG A 412 -3.03 20.63 -25.89
N LEU A 413 -2.69 20.11 -24.70
CA LEU A 413 -1.31 19.80 -24.32
C LEU A 413 -0.71 18.66 -25.16
N ILE A 414 -1.49 17.63 -25.49
CA ILE A 414 -1.02 16.50 -26.31
C ILE A 414 -0.91 16.90 -27.79
N LYS A 415 -1.92 17.58 -28.35
CA LYS A 415 -1.95 18.02 -29.76
C LYS A 415 -0.84 19.01 -30.09
N SER A 416 -0.57 19.95 -29.19
CA SER A 416 0.55 20.90 -29.34
C SER A 416 1.93 20.26 -29.12
N LYS A 417 1.98 19.02 -28.62
CA LYS A 417 3.20 18.33 -28.17
C LYS A 417 3.86 18.99 -26.95
N LYS A 418 3.11 19.79 -26.17
CA LYS A 418 3.57 20.36 -24.89
C LYS A 418 3.70 19.29 -23.79
N CYS A 419 2.88 18.24 -23.85
CA CYS A 419 3.00 17.08 -22.97
C CYS A 419 2.92 15.78 -23.79
N ARG A 420 3.70 14.77 -23.41
CA ARG A 420 3.83 13.52 -24.18
C ARG A 420 2.92 12.45 -23.58
N ARG A 421 2.88 12.37 -22.25
CA ARG A 421 2.01 11.47 -21.50
C ARG A 421 1.48 12.13 -20.22
N ILE A 422 0.18 11.96 -19.99
CA ILE A 422 -0.55 12.50 -18.84
C ILE A 422 -1.00 11.38 -17.92
N LEU A 423 -0.73 11.50 -16.62
CA LEU A 423 -1.31 10.65 -15.58
C LEU A 423 -2.55 11.35 -15.02
N PHE A 424 -3.71 10.72 -15.17
CA PHE A 424 -4.96 11.20 -14.58
C PHE A 424 -5.23 10.43 -13.28
N LEU A 425 -4.95 11.08 -12.16
CA LEU A 425 -5.13 10.50 -10.82
C LEU A 425 -6.53 10.73 -10.29
N VAL A 426 -7.09 9.68 -9.73
CA VAL A 426 -8.38 9.69 -9.02
C VAL A 426 -8.26 9.05 -7.65
N ASP A 427 -9.17 9.41 -6.76
CA ASP A 427 -9.20 8.87 -5.39
C ASP A 427 -9.64 7.39 -5.35
N ARG A 428 -10.61 7.01 -6.20
CA ARG A 428 -11.26 5.68 -6.16
C ARG A 428 -11.66 5.18 -7.54
N ASN A 429 -11.76 3.85 -7.69
CA ASN A 429 -12.08 3.19 -8.97
C ASN A 429 -13.35 3.75 -9.65
N SER A 430 -14.39 4.06 -8.86
CA SER A 430 -15.64 4.62 -9.40
C SER A 430 -15.46 5.98 -10.10
N LEU A 431 -14.56 6.84 -9.62
CA LEU A 431 -14.27 8.15 -10.24
C LEU A 431 -13.41 8.00 -11.50
N GLY A 432 -12.49 7.05 -11.50
CA GLY A 432 -11.70 6.76 -12.70
C GLY A 432 -12.57 6.21 -13.82
N LYS A 433 -13.55 5.35 -13.50
CA LYS A 433 -14.53 4.89 -14.50
C LYS A 433 -15.39 6.02 -15.05
N GLN A 434 -15.84 6.96 -14.20
CA GLN A 434 -16.54 8.17 -14.67
C GLN A 434 -15.70 9.03 -15.61
N THR A 435 -14.39 9.12 -15.34
CA THR A 435 -13.46 9.85 -16.21
C THR A 435 -13.26 9.14 -17.54
N GLU A 436 -13.11 7.81 -17.51
CA GLU A 436 -13.00 6.96 -18.69
C GLU A 436 -14.25 7.08 -19.58
N ASP A 437 -15.44 7.01 -18.99
CA ASP A 437 -16.71 7.19 -19.71
C ASP A 437 -16.80 8.61 -20.30
N ALA A 438 -16.41 9.65 -19.55
CA ALA A 438 -16.41 11.03 -20.04
C ALA A 438 -15.44 11.27 -21.21
N LEU A 439 -14.29 10.57 -21.26
CA LEU A 439 -13.33 10.62 -22.37
C LEU A 439 -13.90 9.99 -23.65
N LYS A 440 -14.72 8.93 -23.51
CA LYS A 440 -15.41 8.27 -24.63
C LYS A 440 -16.61 9.07 -25.13
N ASP A 441 -17.33 9.75 -24.24
CA ASP A 441 -18.54 10.49 -24.60
C ASP A 441 -18.25 11.90 -25.16
N THR A 442 -17.14 12.53 -24.76
CA THR A 442 -16.81 13.89 -25.18
C THR A 442 -16.24 13.89 -26.60
N LYS A 443 -17.04 14.38 -27.56
CA LYS A 443 -16.61 14.53 -28.95
C LYS A 443 -15.81 15.82 -29.16
N ILE A 444 -14.65 15.69 -29.79
CA ILE A 444 -13.74 16.75 -30.20
C ILE A 444 -13.57 16.60 -31.71
N GLU A 445 -13.95 17.62 -32.49
CA GLU A 445 -13.89 17.58 -33.97
C GLU A 445 -14.61 16.37 -34.61
N GLY A 446 -15.63 15.82 -33.93
CA GLY A 446 -16.44 14.70 -34.42
C GLY A 446 -16.04 13.30 -33.89
N TYR A 447 -14.87 13.16 -33.27
CA TYR A 447 -14.33 11.92 -32.70
C TYR A 447 -14.26 11.99 -31.17
N SER A 448 -14.31 10.88 -30.45
CA SER A 448 -14.05 10.90 -29.00
C SER A 448 -12.55 11.02 -28.72
N PHE A 449 -12.17 11.42 -27.51
CA PHE A 449 -10.75 11.49 -27.14
C PHE A 449 -10.05 10.13 -27.27
N SER A 450 -10.74 9.06 -26.88
CA SER A 450 -10.26 7.68 -26.97
C SER A 450 -10.16 7.16 -28.42
N ASP A 451 -10.83 7.79 -29.38
CA ASP A 451 -10.66 7.47 -30.81
C ASP A 451 -9.38 8.11 -31.38
N ILE A 452 -8.93 9.22 -30.79
CA ILE A 452 -7.79 10.02 -31.27
C ILE A 452 -6.48 9.58 -30.59
N TYR A 453 -6.53 9.24 -29.31
CA TYR A 453 -5.36 8.91 -28.50
C TYR A 453 -5.56 7.63 -27.69
N ASP A 454 -4.48 6.86 -27.51
CA ASP A 454 -4.49 5.67 -26.64
C ASP A 454 -4.62 6.08 -25.16
N VAL A 455 -5.69 5.57 -24.53
CA VAL A 455 -6.06 5.82 -23.13
C VAL A 455 -6.08 4.50 -22.37
N LYS A 456 -5.24 4.38 -21.34
CA LYS A 456 -5.20 3.20 -20.45
C LYS A 456 -6.09 3.40 -19.23
N SER A 457 -6.78 2.33 -18.86
CA SER A 457 -7.76 2.31 -17.76
C SER A 457 -7.12 1.88 -16.44
N ILE A 458 -7.86 1.97 -15.34
CA ILE A 458 -7.36 1.68 -13.98
C ILE A 458 -6.80 0.24 -13.84
N GLY A 459 -7.28 -0.69 -14.67
CA GLY A 459 -6.84 -2.08 -14.68
C GLY A 459 -5.47 -2.31 -15.33
N ASP A 460 -4.98 -1.36 -16.12
CA ASP A 460 -3.71 -1.49 -16.83
C ASP A 460 -2.54 -1.14 -15.89
N ILE A 461 -1.56 -2.05 -15.81
CA ILE A 461 -0.46 -1.96 -14.83
C ILE A 461 0.64 -1.01 -15.31
N SER A 462 0.98 -1.03 -16.60
CA SER A 462 1.99 -0.16 -17.20
C SER A 462 1.53 0.37 -18.56
N PRO A 463 1.64 1.68 -18.84
CA PRO A 463 1.34 2.24 -20.14
C PRO A 463 2.36 1.81 -21.21
N GLU A 464 1.89 1.66 -22.44
CA GLU A 464 2.75 1.42 -23.59
C GLU A 464 3.38 2.74 -24.08
N VAL A 465 4.39 2.67 -24.95
CA VAL A 465 5.06 3.86 -25.52
C VAL A 465 4.06 4.79 -26.22
N ALA A 466 3.05 4.24 -26.90
CA ALA A 466 2.02 4.99 -27.60
C ALA A 466 0.98 5.66 -26.68
N THR A 467 0.83 5.19 -25.44
CA THR A 467 -0.19 5.67 -24.50
C THR A 467 0.01 7.14 -24.17
N LYS A 468 -1.04 7.94 -24.35
CA LYS A 468 -1.03 9.40 -24.09
C LYS A 468 -1.68 9.77 -22.77
N VAL A 469 -2.69 9.01 -22.32
CA VAL A 469 -3.35 9.22 -21.03
C VAL A 469 -3.43 7.91 -20.28
N HIS A 470 -3.04 7.92 -19.01
CA HIS A 470 -3.18 6.77 -18.11
C HIS A 470 -4.01 7.18 -16.90
N ILE A 471 -5.13 6.50 -16.69
CA ILE A 471 -6.03 6.74 -15.55
C ILE A 471 -5.66 5.77 -14.44
N ALA A 472 -5.27 6.28 -13.27
CA ALA A 472 -4.89 5.44 -12.13
C ALA A 472 -5.46 5.96 -10.81
N THR A 473 -5.67 5.06 -9.86
CA THR A 473 -5.93 5.48 -8.48
C THR A 473 -4.65 5.82 -7.75
N VAL A 474 -4.72 6.76 -6.81
CA VAL A 474 -3.59 7.10 -5.94
C VAL A 474 -3.07 5.86 -5.21
N GLN A 475 -3.97 5.07 -4.61
CA GLN A 475 -3.61 3.82 -3.92
C GLN A 475 -2.96 2.80 -4.87
N GLY A 476 -3.45 2.71 -6.11
CA GLY A 476 -2.84 1.88 -7.14
C GLY A 476 -1.40 2.29 -7.43
N MET A 477 -1.14 3.60 -7.56
CA MET A 477 0.22 4.12 -7.78
C MET A 477 1.13 3.95 -6.58
N VAL A 478 0.64 4.21 -5.37
CA VAL A 478 1.40 3.97 -4.14
C VAL A 478 1.85 2.51 -4.06
N ARG A 479 0.95 1.56 -4.36
CA ARG A 479 1.28 0.14 -4.36
C ARG A 479 2.35 -0.20 -5.39
N ARG A 480 2.24 0.33 -6.61
CA ARG A 480 3.21 0.08 -7.71
C ARG A 480 4.57 0.74 -7.49
N LEU A 481 4.63 1.87 -6.80
CA LEU A 481 5.89 2.59 -6.56
C LEU A 481 6.63 2.09 -5.31
N PHE A 482 5.90 1.76 -4.24
CA PHE A 482 6.51 1.57 -2.92
C PHE A 482 6.29 0.20 -2.27
N TYR A 483 5.36 -0.63 -2.78
CA TYR A 483 4.98 -1.89 -2.13
C TYR A 483 4.97 -3.12 -3.06
N SER A 484 5.19 -2.96 -4.36
CA SER A 484 5.21 -4.08 -5.31
C SER A 484 6.57 -4.76 -5.35
N ASN A 485 6.57 -6.10 -5.29
CA ASN A 485 7.72 -6.94 -5.63
C ASN A 485 7.88 -7.13 -7.16
N GLU A 486 7.23 -6.30 -7.98
CA GLU A 486 7.22 -6.42 -9.44
C GLU A 486 8.53 -5.89 -10.05
N GLU A 487 8.96 -6.51 -11.16
CA GLU A 487 10.27 -6.28 -11.79
C GLU A 487 10.45 -4.93 -12.49
N LYS A 488 9.37 -4.17 -12.75
CA LYS A 488 9.43 -2.87 -13.45
C LYS A 488 8.74 -1.78 -12.65
N ILE A 489 9.53 -1.05 -11.86
CA ILE A 489 9.12 0.20 -11.23
C ILE A 489 9.02 1.28 -12.32
N PRO A 490 7.93 2.07 -12.38
CA PRO A 490 7.85 3.26 -13.23
C PRO A 490 9.10 4.15 -13.17
N SER A 491 9.64 4.60 -14.29
CA SER A 491 10.69 5.63 -14.27
C SER A 491 10.13 6.98 -13.82
N VAL A 492 10.98 7.85 -13.28
CA VAL A 492 10.56 9.21 -12.87
C VAL A 492 10.04 10.04 -14.04
N GLY A 493 10.52 9.77 -15.26
CA GLY A 493 10.11 10.47 -16.48
C GLY A 493 8.92 9.86 -17.22
N GLN A 494 8.24 8.85 -16.64
CA GLN A 494 7.15 8.14 -17.32
C GLN A 494 5.97 9.06 -17.69
N TYR A 495 5.75 10.13 -16.91
CA TYR A 495 4.72 11.14 -17.13
C TYR A 495 5.32 12.54 -17.07
N ASP A 496 4.78 13.45 -17.88
CA ASP A 496 5.20 14.86 -17.91
C ASP A 496 4.21 15.79 -17.23
N PHE A 497 2.96 15.32 -17.16
CA PHE A 497 1.86 16.05 -16.59
C PHE A 497 0.98 15.13 -15.76
N ILE A 498 0.61 15.57 -14.56
CA ILE A 498 -0.31 14.85 -13.70
C ILE A 498 -1.51 15.75 -13.45
N ILE A 499 -2.70 15.24 -13.75
CA ILE A 499 -3.96 15.88 -13.35
C ILE A 499 -4.52 15.08 -12.20
N VAL A 500 -4.89 15.74 -11.11
CA VAL A 500 -5.60 15.08 -10.02
C VAL A 500 -6.99 15.65 -9.84
N ASP A 501 -7.99 14.80 -10.00
CA ASP A 501 -9.37 15.15 -9.71
C ASP A 501 -9.70 14.94 -8.23
N GLU A 502 -10.61 15.77 -7.71
CA GLU A 502 -10.98 15.82 -6.29
C GLU A 502 -9.77 15.95 -5.35
N ALA A 503 -8.82 16.84 -5.69
CA ALA A 503 -7.57 17.10 -4.98
C ALA A 503 -7.72 17.63 -3.52
N HIS A 504 -8.88 17.48 -2.89
CA HIS A 504 -9.12 17.77 -1.47
C HIS A 504 -9.34 16.51 -0.61
N ARG A 505 -9.63 15.34 -1.20
CA ARG A 505 -10.14 14.16 -0.46
C ARG A 505 -9.08 13.17 0.04
N GLY A 506 -7.84 13.23 -0.46
CA GLY A 506 -6.79 12.23 -0.18
C GLY A 506 -5.80 12.54 0.95
N TYR A 507 -6.06 13.50 1.83
CA TYR A 507 -5.01 14.15 2.66
C TYR A 507 -5.24 14.13 4.18
N THR A 508 -5.95 13.15 4.70
CA THR A 508 -6.33 13.10 6.12
C THR A 508 -5.19 12.70 7.09
N SER A 509 -3.93 13.08 6.83
CA SER A 509 -2.78 12.66 7.65
C SER A 509 -1.64 13.68 7.77
N ASP A 510 -1.90 14.99 7.75
CA ASP A 510 -0.89 15.97 8.18
C ASP A 510 -1.13 16.26 9.69
N ARG A 511 -0.37 15.58 10.56
CA ARG A 511 -0.22 15.97 11.98
C ARG A 511 1.09 16.75 12.10
N GLU A 512 1.05 17.98 12.60
CA GLU A 512 2.25 18.67 13.09
C GLU A 512 2.63 18.11 14.47
N MET A 513 3.92 17.84 14.69
CA MET A 513 4.47 17.28 15.95
C MET A 513 5.54 18.20 16.55
N SER A 514 5.79 18.04 17.86
CA SER A 514 6.77 18.80 18.64
C SER A 514 8.22 18.35 18.39
N GLU A 515 9.19 19.19 18.79
CA GLU A 515 10.63 18.96 18.63
C GLU A 515 11.16 17.68 19.29
N GLU A 516 10.47 17.15 20.31
CA GLU A 516 10.84 15.90 20.98
C GLU A 516 10.39 14.65 20.21
N GLU A 517 9.29 14.70 19.45
CA GLU A 517 8.81 13.56 18.65
C GLU A 517 9.60 13.39 17.32
N LEU A 518 10.36 14.42 16.91
CA LEU A 518 11.28 14.43 15.76
C LEU A 518 12.49 13.48 15.91
N LEU A 519 12.80 13.07 17.14
CA LEU A 519 13.97 12.24 17.48
C LEU A 519 13.70 10.72 17.52
N PHE A 520 12.43 10.28 17.51
CA PHE A 520 12.07 8.90 17.88
C PHE A 520 11.10 8.16 16.93
N ARG A 521 10.69 8.72 15.78
CA ARG A 521 9.79 8.07 14.80
C ARG A 521 10.23 8.30 13.34
N ASP A 522 9.95 7.33 12.44
CA ASP A 522 10.37 7.33 11.02
C ASP A 522 9.80 8.54 10.26
N GLN A 523 10.69 9.36 9.70
CA GLN A 523 10.36 10.57 8.94
C GLN A 523 9.55 10.30 7.66
N ASN A 524 9.46 9.06 7.17
CA ASN A 524 8.69 8.66 5.98
C ASN A 524 7.21 8.36 6.27
N ASP A 525 6.82 8.14 7.53
CA ASP A 525 5.41 7.95 7.92
C ASP A 525 4.60 9.26 7.87
N TYR A 526 5.27 10.39 7.62
CA TYR A 526 4.71 11.75 7.70
C TYR A 526 4.38 12.39 6.35
N VAL A 527 4.78 11.80 5.22
CA VAL A 527 4.37 12.30 3.90
C VAL A 527 3.15 11.52 3.46
N SER A 528 1.99 12.19 3.34
CA SER A 528 0.79 11.59 2.73
C SER A 528 1.20 10.77 1.50
N GLN A 529 0.84 9.48 1.47
CA GLN A 529 1.20 8.56 0.39
C GLN A 529 0.85 9.14 -0.99
N TYR A 530 -0.19 9.99 -1.03
CA TYR A 530 -0.58 10.80 -2.17
C TYR A 530 0.53 11.74 -2.64
N ARG A 531 1.12 12.55 -1.75
CA ARG A 531 2.17 13.52 -2.09
C ARG A 531 3.44 12.82 -2.56
N ARG A 532 3.75 11.64 -2.00
CA ARG A 532 4.87 10.81 -2.46
C ARG A 532 4.73 10.41 -3.94
N VAL A 533 3.52 10.09 -4.41
CA VAL A 533 3.29 9.80 -5.84
C VAL A 533 3.55 11.03 -6.70
N LEU A 534 3.10 12.21 -6.27
CA LEU A 534 3.29 13.46 -7.03
C LEU A 534 4.73 13.97 -7.05
N ASP A 535 5.49 13.70 -5.99
CA ASP A 535 6.91 14.09 -5.89
C ASP A 535 7.84 13.06 -6.57
N TYR A 536 7.38 11.83 -6.80
CA TYR A 536 8.15 10.78 -7.49
C TYR A 536 8.40 11.11 -8.96
N PHE A 537 7.37 11.52 -9.69
CA PHE A 537 7.46 11.79 -11.12
C PHE A 537 8.00 13.19 -11.40
N ASP A 538 8.86 13.31 -12.41
CA ASP A 538 9.35 14.57 -12.94
C ASP A 538 8.28 15.26 -13.83
N ALA A 539 7.08 15.47 -13.27
CA ALA A 539 5.93 16.03 -13.96
C ALA A 539 5.46 17.37 -13.37
N ALA A 540 4.91 18.24 -14.21
CA ALA A 540 4.07 19.34 -13.74
C ALA A 540 2.71 18.78 -13.29
N CYS A 541 2.12 19.33 -12.23
CA CYS A 541 0.91 18.79 -11.61
C CYS A 541 -0.17 19.85 -11.48
N LEU A 542 -1.38 19.48 -11.89
CA LEU A 542 -2.59 20.28 -11.78
C LEU A 542 -3.60 19.61 -10.85
N GLY A 543 -3.93 20.27 -9.74
CA GLY A 543 -5.02 19.87 -8.87
C GLY A 543 -6.34 20.48 -9.34
N LEU A 544 -7.39 19.65 -9.41
CA LEU A 544 -8.77 20.10 -9.63
C LEU A 544 -9.58 19.85 -8.36
N THR A 545 -10.20 20.89 -7.82
CA THR A 545 -11.00 20.75 -6.60
C THR A 545 -12.16 21.73 -6.56
N ALA A 546 -13.25 21.36 -5.90
CA ALA A 546 -14.31 22.32 -5.57
C ALA A 546 -13.98 23.18 -4.36
N THR A 547 -13.16 22.66 -3.45
CA THR A 547 -12.83 23.29 -2.17
C THR A 547 -11.32 23.19 -1.95
N PRO A 548 -10.56 24.28 -2.15
CA PRO A 548 -9.12 24.26 -1.93
C PRO A 548 -8.84 24.29 -0.42
N ALA A 549 -8.64 23.10 0.16
CA ALA A 549 -8.26 22.98 1.56
C ALA A 549 -6.78 23.39 1.76
N LEU A 550 -6.39 23.70 3.00
CA LEU A 550 -5.04 24.20 3.32
C LEU A 550 -3.94 23.28 2.78
N HIS A 551 -4.06 21.96 2.99
CA HIS A 551 -3.12 20.96 2.48
C HIS A 551 -3.07 20.93 0.94
N THR A 552 -4.21 21.11 0.26
CA THR A 552 -4.27 21.19 -1.21
C THR A 552 -3.50 22.41 -1.69
N THR A 553 -3.67 23.56 -1.04
CA THR A 553 -2.93 24.79 -1.39
C THR A 553 -1.45 24.73 -1.04
N GLN A 554 -1.06 23.97 -0.01
CA GLN A 554 0.36 23.74 0.31
C GLN A 554 1.08 22.88 -0.74
N ILE A 555 0.35 22.05 -1.49
CA ILE A 555 0.92 21.18 -2.52
C ILE A 555 0.87 21.84 -3.91
N PHE A 556 -0.26 22.45 -4.25
CA PHE A 556 -0.52 22.96 -5.59
C PHE A 556 -0.43 24.50 -5.71
N GLY A 557 -0.21 25.20 -4.61
CA GLY A 557 -0.26 26.67 -4.55
C GLY A 557 -1.69 27.20 -4.46
N MET A 558 -1.83 28.53 -4.52
CA MET A 558 -3.15 29.18 -4.52
C MET A 558 -3.88 28.91 -5.86
N PRO A 559 -5.23 28.85 -5.86
CA PRO A 559 -6.01 28.66 -7.08
C PRO A 559 -5.74 29.76 -8.12
N ILE A 560 -5.55 29.37 -9.37
CA ILE A 560 -5.17 30.29 -10.46
C ILE A 560 -6.36 31.15 -10.94
N SER A 561 -7.60 30.81 -10.56
CA SER A 561 -8.78 31.60 -10.95
C SER A 561 -9.82 31.80 -9.83
N GLU A 562 -9.79 32.95 -9.15
CA GLU A 562 -10.83 33.40 -8.21
C GLU A 562 -12.12 33.90 -8.91
N GLU A 563 -12.03 34.29 -10.18
CA GLU A 563 -13.10 34.93 -10.96
C GLU A 563 -14.30 34.01 -11.26
N ALA A 564 -14.08 32.69 -11.32
CA ALA A 564 -15.14 31.70 -11.55
C ALA A 564 -16.20 31.71 -10.44
N LEU A 565 -15.78 32.07 -9.22
CA LEU A 565 -16.66 32.26 -8.07
C LEU A 565 -17.47 33.56 -8.22
N LYS A 566 -16.81 34.66 -8.62
CA LYS A 566 -17.40 36.00 -8.80
C LYS A 566 -18.49 36.06 -9.89
N LYS A 567 -18.46 35.18 -10.89
CA LYS A 567 -19.44 35.14 -12.01
C LYS A 567 -20.47 34.02 -11.93
N SER A 568 -20.56 33.33 -10.80
CA SER A 568 -21.56 32.29 -10.55
C SER A 568 -22.67 32.82 -9.63
N SER A 569 -23.82 32.15 -9.59
CA SER A 569 -24.87 32.41 -8.59
C SER A 569 -24.50 31.91 -7.18
N ALA A 570 -23.29 31.35 -7.01
CA ALA A 570 -22.83 30.83 -5.74
C ALA A 570 -22.38 32.00 -4.84
N LYS A 571 -23.02 32.12 -3.66
CA LYS A 571 -22.68 33.13 -2.66
C LYS A 571 -21.47 32.65 -1.85
N LEU A 572 -20.43 33.48 -1.74
CA LEU A 572 -19.28 33.20 -0.87
C LEU A 572 -19.70 33.44 0.59
N PHE A 573 -19.48 32.44 1.42
CA PHE A 573 -19.65 32.53 2.87
C PHE A 573 -18.27 32.51 3.52
N PRO A 574 -18.04 33.33 4.55
CA PRO A 574 -16.76 33.38 5.23
C PRO A 574 -16.50 32.06 5.95
N LYS A 575 -15.21 31.77 6.16
CA LYS A 575 -14.72 30.80 7.14
C LYS A 575 -15.50 30.96 8.44
N ASP A 576 -15.71 29.83 9.12
CA ASP A 576 -16.47 29.71 10.37
C ASP A 576 -17.99 29.77 10.25
N SER A 577 -18.54 29.90 9.03
CA SER A 577 -19.97 29.71 8.79
C SER A 577 -20.40 28.25 8.99
N VAL A 578 -21.64 28.02 9.41
CA VAL A 578 -22.20 26.66 9.60
C VAL A 578 -23.17 26.34 8.47
N ALA A 579 -22.94 25.23 7.79
CA ALA A 579 -23.75 24.75 6.67
C ALA A 579 -24.58 23.52 7.07
N ILE A 580 -25.82 23.45 6.59
CA ILE A 580 -26.72 22.30 6.72
C ILE A 580 -27.30 21.91 5.35
N ALA A 581 -27.25 20.62 5.01
CA ALA A 581 -27.86 20.08 3.80
C ALA A 581 -29.39 20.01 3.92
N MET A 582 -30.10 20.59 2.96
CA MET A 582 -31.55 20.78 2.98
C MET A 582 -32.34 19.62 2.36
N TYR A 583 -31.79 18.93 1.36
CA TYR A 583 -32.49 17.85 0.65
C TYR A 583 -31.55 16.76 0.12
N GLY A 584 -32.13 15.67 -0.38
CA GLY A 584 -31.43 14.51 -0.94
C GLY A 584 -31.02 13.47 0.10
N ALA A 585 -30.22 12.47 -0.30
CA ALA A 585 -29.74 11.40 0.59
C ALA A 585 -28.90 11.90 1.79
N THR A 586 -28.52 13.18 1.80
CA THR A 586 -27.68 13.80 2.82
C THR A 586 -28.42 14.83 3.68
N ILE A 587 -29.75 14.86 3.65
CA ILE A 587 -30.58 15.79 4.44
C ILE A 587 -30.14 15.86 5.92
N GLY A 588 -30.03 17.08 6.45
CA GLY A 588 -29.62 17.38 7.82
C GLY A 588 -28.13 17.18 8.11
N LYS A 589 -27.29 16.86 7.12
CA LYS A 589 -25.84 16.80 7.31
C LYS A 589 -25.27 18.20 7.54
N LEU A 590 -24.43 18.34 8.57
CA LEU A 590 -23.87 19.62 9.02
C LEU A 590 -22.36 19.71 8.76
N GLY A 591 -21.84 20.93 8.64
CA GLY A 591 -20.41 21.21 8.59
C GLY A 591 -20.10 22.66 8.97
N ILE A 592 -18.91 22.90 9.52
CA ILE A 592 -18.35 24.25 9.70
C ILE A 592 -17.37 24.49 8.55
N LEU A 593 -17.48 25.65 7.89
CA LEU A 593 -16.58 26.02 6.81
C LEU A 593 -15.19 26.34 7.38
N GLY A 594 -14.19 25.50 7.08
CA GLY A 594 -12.79 25.75 7.49
C GLY A 594 -12.06 26.81 6.65
N ILE A 595 -12.67 27.22 5.54
CA ILE A 595 -12.20 28.22 4.57
C ILE A 595 -13.41 29.03 4.10
N ASP A 596 -13.15 30.19 3.49
CA ASP A 596 -14.18 30.89 2.73
C ASP A 596 -14.65 29.99 1.58
N ALA A 597 -15.96 29.73 1.49
CA ALA A 597 -16.49 28.80 0.51
C ALA A 597 -17.88 29.21 0.02
N ALA A 598 -18.19 28.85 -1.22
CA ALA A 598 -19.53 28.94 -1.78
C ALA A 598 -20.19 27.57 -1.81
N THR A 599 -21.50 27.51 -1.57
CA THR A 599 -22.27 26.26 -1.58
C THR A 599 -23.24 26.20 -2.75
N ASN A 600 -23.65 25.00 -3.14
CA ASN A 600 -24.78 24.82 -4.05
C ASN A 600 -26.11 25.13 -3.32
N GLN A 601 -27.21 25.13 -4.07
CA GLN A 601 -28.54 25.44 -3.53
C GLN A 601 -29.10 24.39 -2.55
N ALA A 602 -28.40 23.25 -2.39
CA ALA A 602 -28.78 22.19 -1.48
C ALA A 602 -28.31 22.43 -0.05
N CYS A 603 -27.53 23.48 0.19
CA CYS A 603 -27.06 23.85 1.52
C CYS A 603 -27.66 25.18 1.95
N ALA A 604 -28.19 25.23 3.18
CA ALA A 604 -28.38 26.47 3.89
C ALA A 604 -27.10 26.76 4.68
N VAL A 605 -26.60 28.01 4.62
CA VAL A 605 -25.39 28.43 5.34
C VAL A 605 -25.75 29.61 6.24
N GLY A 606 -25.51 29.46 7.54
CA GLY A 606 -25.66 30.50 8.54
C GLY A 606 -24.29 31.07 8.92
N VAL A 607 -24.16 32.39 8.83
CA VAL A 607 -22.99 33.12 9.37
C VAL A 607 -23.28 33.42 10.84
N PRO A 608 -22.50 32.90 11.80
CA PRO A 608 -22.71 33.20 13.22
C PRO A 608 -22.61 34.71 13.47
N HIS A 609 -23.53 35.24 14.27
CA HIS A 609 -23.42 36.61 14.80
C HIS A 609 -22.24 36.70 15.79
N PHE A 610 -21.72 37.89 16.10
CA PHE A 610 -20.61 38.02 17.05
C PHE A 610 -20.96 37.55 18.48
N LEU A 611 -22.25 37.47 18.81
CA LEU A 611 -22.78 36.92 20.06
C LEU A 611 -23.01 35.40 20.02
N MET A 612 -22.75 34.74 18.88
CA MET A 612 -22.96 33.30 18.68
C MET A 612 -21.64 32.61 18.34
N ASP A 613 -21.22 31.67 19.18
CA ASP A 613 -20.09 30.80 18.91
C ASP A 613 -20.43 29.79 17.81
N LYS A 614 -19.55 29.69 16.80
CA LYS A 614 -19.75 28.81 15.64
C LYS A 614 -19.89 27.34 16.01
N ASP A 615 -19.11 26.87 16.99
CA ASP A 615 -19.11 25.47 17.40
C ASP A 615 -20.37 25.17 18.22
N PHE A 616 -20.82 26.14 19.02
CA PHE A 616 -22.10 26.06 19.73
C PHE A 616 -23.27 25.93 18.76
N MET A 617 -23.32 26.80 17.74
CA MET A 617 -24.33 26.74 16.69
C MET A 617 -24.31 25.39 15.93
N PHE A 618 -23.12 24.88 15.62
CA PHE A 618 -22.96 23.56 14.99
C PHE A 618 -23.51 22.43 15.87
N TYR A 619 -23.10 22.35 17.14
CA TYR A 619 -23.54 21.27 18.02
C TYR A 619 -25.05 21.36 18.33
N TYR A 620 -25.62 22.57 18.38
CA TYR A 620 -27.06 22.77 18.59
C TYR A 620 -27.87 22.21 17.41
N PHE A 621 -27.51 22.56 16.18
CA PHE A 621 -28.17 21.98 15.00
C PHE A 621 -27.89 20.49 14.85
N PHE A 622 -26.73 20.01 15.31
CA PHE A 622 -26.41 18.58 15.31
C PHE A 622 -27.33 17.81 16.27
N TYR A 623 -27.61 18.38 17.43
CA TYR A 623 -28.59 17.85 18.38
C TYR A 623 -30.01 17.88 17.80
N GLN A 624 -30.41 19.00 17.18
CA GLN A 624 -31.76 19.21 16.64
C GLN A 624 -31.98 18.58 15.26
N ARG A 625 -30.98 17.86 14.72
CA ARG A 625 -31.01 17.32 13.35
C ARG A 625 -32.27 16.50 13.06
N LYS A 626 -32.67 15.61 13.98
CA LYS A 626 -33.85 14.77 13.79
C LYS A 626 -35.12 15.61 13.74
N THR A 627 -35.28 16.53 14.70
CA THR A 627 -36.39 17.50 14.75
C THR A 627 -36.50 18.31 13.46
N LEU A 628 -35.37 18.80 12.93
CA LEU A 628 -35.35 19.56 11.67
C LEU A 628 -35.76 18.72 10.46
N ILE A 629 -35.34 17.46 10.39
CA ILE A 629 -35.74 16.53 9.33
C ILE A 629 -37.25 16.23 9.41
N ASP A 630 -37.77 16.00 10.62
CA ASP A 630 -39.18 15.70 10.85
C ASP A 630 -40.11 16.89 10.51
N LEU A 631 -39.61 18.12 10.58
CA LEU A 631 -40.31 19.33 10.13
C LEU A 631 -40.31 19.51 8.60
N GLY A 632 -39.52 18.71 7.87
CA GLY A 632 -39.44 18.75 6.41
C GLY A 632 -40.76 18.36 5.73
N LYS A 633 -41.08 18.98 4.60
CA LYS A 633 -42.30 18.71 3.82
C LYS A 633 -41.97 17.87 2.57
N GLY A 634 -42.83 16.90 2.22
CA GLY A 634 -42.73 16.06 1.01
C GLY A 634 -42.90 14.56 1.29
N GLY A 635 -43.46 13.80 0.33
CA GLY A 635 -43.78 12.37 0.49
C GLY A 635 -42.57 11.44 0.53
N ALA A 636 -42.00 11.09 -0.63
CA ALA A 636 -40.92 10.10 -0.73
C ALA A 636 -39.50 10.65 -0.43
N GLN A 637 -39.32 11.98 -0.47
CA GLN A 637 -38.09 12.68 -0.10
C GLN A 637 -38.42 13.96 0.66
N PRO A 638 -38.28 13.99 2.00
CA PRO A 638 -38.50 15.21 2.78
C PRO A 638 -37.43 16.26 2.45
N ASN A 639 -37.81 17.55 2.45
CA ASN A 639 -36.94 18.70 2.22
C ASN A 639 -37.06 19.71 3.36
N ILE A 640 -35.92 20.11 3.95
CA ILE A 640 -35.81 21.17 4.94
C ILE A 640 -35.60 22.49 4.20
N SER A 641 -36.63 23.34 4.10
CA SER A 641 -36.47 24.66 3.48
C SER A 641 -35.62 25.61 4.34
N GLN A 642 -34.99 26.61 3.71
CA GLN A 642 -34.28 27.68 4.45
C GLN A 642 -35.17 28.39 5.47
N THR A 643 -36.46 28.55 5.16
CA THR A 643 -37.45 29.16 6.05
C THR A 643 -37.59 28.37 7.34
N ILE A 644 -37.68 27.03 7.25
CA ILE A 644 -37.76 26.17 8.44
C ILE A 644 -36.55 26.35 9.34
N ILE A 645 -35.35 26.48 8.77
CA ILE A 645 -34.11 26.67 9.55
C ILE A 645 -34.05 28.07 10.17
N LYS A 646 -34.47 29.11 9.44
CA LYS A 646 -34.50 30.50 9.94
C LYS A 646 -35.49 30.69 11.08
N ASP A 647 -36.66 30.05 10.99
CA ASP A 647 -37.72 30.17 11.98
C ASP A 647 -37.53 29.21 13.16
N PHE A 648 -36.51 28.34 13.12
CA PHE A 648 -36.27 27.35 14.17
C PHE A 648 -35.80 28.04 15.46
N PRO A 649 -36.45 27.81 16.61
CA PRO A 649 -36.05 28.43 17.87
C PRO A 649 -34.65 27.95 18.28
N HIS A 650 -33.82 28.87 18.75
CA HIS A 650 -32.47 28.59 19.23
C HIS A 650 -32.25 29.10 20.65
N LEU A 651 -31.36 28.43 21.38
CA LEU A 651 -30.91 28.87 22.69
C LEU A 651 -29.76 29.87 22.50
N LEU A 652 -29.78 30.97 23.23
CA LEU A 652 -28.73 31.99 23.21
C LEU A 652 -28.20 32.26 24.63
N PRO A 653 -27.41 31.34 25.21
CA PRO A 653 -26.72 31.62 26.46
C PRO A 653 -25.57 32.61 26.23
N PRO A 654 -24.97 33.20 27.28
CA PRO A 654 -23.82 34.08 27.16
C PRO A 654 -22.65 33.46 26.40
N LEU A 655 -21.90 34.27 25.65
CA LEU A 655 -20.84 33.78 24.76
C LEU A 655 -19.77 32.96 25.50
N LYS A 656 -19.47 33.31 26.75
CA LYS A 656 -18.56 32.55 27.62
C LYS A 656 -19.14 31.19 27.99
N GLU A 657 -20.42 31.14 28.35
CA GLU A 657 -21.14 29.89 28.62
C GLU A 657 -21.21 29.00 27.37
N GLN A 658 -21.50 29.55 26.19
CA GLN A 658 -21.46 28.83 24.92
C GLN A 658 -20.12 28.11 24.72
N LYS A 659 -18.99 28.82 24.92
CA LYS A 659 -17.65 28.25 24.82
C LYS A 659 -17.39 27.16 25.87
N ARG A 660 -17.86 27.32 27.12
CA ARG A 660 -17.75 26.29 28.16
C ARG A 660 -18.54 25.03 27.78
N ILE A 661 -19.77 25.17 27.29
CA ILE A 661 -20.61 24.07 26.80
C ILE A 661 -19.90 23.33 25.67
N VAL A 662 -19.40 24.06 24.66
CA VAL A 662 -18.67 23.48 23.52
C VAL A 662 -17.44 22.72 23.97
N ASN A 663 -16.61 23.31 24.83
CA ASN A 663 -15.39 22.66 25.34
C ASN A 663 -15.72 21.36 26.06
N LYS A 664 -16.80 21.35 26.86
CA LYS A 664 -17.25 20.14 27.55
C LYS A 664 -17.78 19.08 26.59
N ILE A 665 -18.56 19.47 25.58
CA ILE A 665 -19.02 18.57 24.51
C ILE A 665 -17.81 17.97 23.79
N LYS A 666 -16.87 18.78 23.31
CA LYS A 666 -15.66 18.32 22.60
C LYS A 666 -14.86 17.33 23.44
N GLN A 667 -14.65 17.61 24.73
CA GLN A 667 -13.95 16.72 25.67
C GLN A 667 -14.66 15.37 25.85
N LEU A 668 -15.99 15.35 25.93
CA LEU A 668 -16.75 14.11 26.12
C LEU A 668 -16.84 13.30 24.82
N LEU A 669 -17.02 13.97 23.68
CA LEU A 669 -17.05 13.32 22.37
C LEU A 669 -15.68 12.76 21.97
N SER A 670 -14.57 13.41 22.32
CA SER A 670 -13.23 12.88 22.04
C SER A 670 -12.97 11.56 22.77
N LYS A 671 -13.48 11.41 24.01
CA LYS A 671 -13.42 10.13 24.75
C LYS A 671 -14.26 9.03 24.09
N ILE A 672 -15.39 9.39 23.47
CA ILE A 672 -16.20 8.46 22.70
C ILE A 672 -15.46 8.01 21.45
N ASP A 673 -14.84 8.92 20.71
CA ASP A 673 -14.08 8.60 19.50
C ASP A 673 -12.84 7.74 19.81
N GLU A 674 -12.16 8.01 20.93
CA GLU A 674 -11.07 7.16 21.43
C GLU A 674 -11.56 5.75 21.78
N ALA A 675 -12.70 5.64 22.48
CA ALA A 675 -13.31 4.35 22.77
C ALA A 675 -13.71 3.58 21.50
N LYS A 676 -14.26 4.27 20.48
CA LYS A 676 -14.56 3.66 19.16
C LYS A 676 -13.31 3.10 18.51
N ARG A 677 -12.20 3.85 18.53
CA ARG A 677 -10.93 3.43 17.94
C ARG A 677 -10.36 2.19 18.64
N LEU A 678 -10.30 2.20 19.98
CA LEU A 678 -9.80 1.07 20.77
C LEU A 678 -10.64 -0.20 20.55
N ILE A 679 -11.95 -0.04 20.37
CA ILE A 679 -12.85 -1.14 20.04
C ILE A 679 -12.53 -1.73 18.66
N GLU A 680 -12.31 -0.89 17.64
CA GLU A 680 -12.03 -1.37 16.28
C GLU A 680 -10.65 -2.04 16.18
N GLU A 681 -9.65 -1.49 16.87
CA GLU A 681 -8.31 -2.10 16.99
C GLU A 681 -8.38 -3.46 17.70
N ALA A 682 -9.20 -3.58 18.75
CA ALA A 682 -9.44 -4.86 19.40
C ALA A 682 -10.08 -5.89 18.45
N LYS A 683 -11.05 -5.48 17.62
CA LYS A 683 -11.69 -6.35 16.62
C LYS A 683 -10.71 -6.87 15.58
N GLU A 684 -9.87 -6.02 15.02
CA GLU A 684 -8.85 -6.44 14.06
C GLU A 684 -7.85 -7.43 14.68
N THR A 685 -7.47 -7.18 15.94
CA THR A 685 -6.62 -8.10 16.72
C THR A 685 -7.26 -9.48 16.88
N PHE A 686 -8.57 -9.56 17.12
CA PHE A 686 -9.29 -10.85 17.20
C PHE A 686 -9.22 -11.64 15.89
N GLU A 687 -9.39 -10.99 14.74
CA GLU A 687 -9.33 -11.65 13.43
C GLU A 687 -7.92 -12.18 13.11
N LEU A 688 -6.89 -11.38 13.38
CA LEU A 688 -5.49 -11.82 13.23
C LEU A 688 -5.15 -12.98 14.17
N ARG A 689 -5.60 -12.91 15.42
CA ARG A 689 -5.42 -13.97 16.41
C ARG A 689 -6.12 -15.26 16.00
N ARG A 690 -7.35 -15.19 15.49
CA ARG A 690 -8.10 -16.35 14.97
C ARG A 690 -7.36 -17.03 13.82
N ALA A 691 -6.85 -16.24 12.88
CA ALA A 691 -6.05 -16.75 11.77
C ALA A 691 -4.79 -17.49 12.26
N ALA A 692 -4.07 -16.89 13.22
CA ALA A 692 -2.88 -17.51 13.82
C ALA A 692 -3.20 -18.80 14.59
N ILE A 693 -4.29 -18.82 15.36
CA ILE A 693 -4.73 -20.02 16.10
C ILE A 693 -5.10 -21.15 15.14
N LEU A 694 -5.84 -20.87 14.07
CA LEU A 694 -6.19 -21.86 13.07
C LEU A 694 -4.95 -22.41 12.37
N ASP A 695 -3.99 -21.56 12.02
CA ASP A 695 -2.74 -22.00 11.40
C ASP A 695 -1.95 -22.95 12.32
N LYS A 696 -1.85 -22.61 13.61
CA LYS A 696 -1.28 -23.49 14.64
C LYS A 696 -2.04 -24.80 14.81
N ALA A 697 -3.37 -24.77 14.67
CA ALA A 697 -4.20 -25.96 14.73
C ALA A 697 -3.89 -26.91 13.57
N PHE A 698 -3.77 -26.40 12.34
CA PHE A 698 -3.50 -27.22 11.14
C PHE A 698 -2.03 -27.62 10.95
N GLN A 699 -1.11 -27.09 11.75
CA GLN A 699 0.29 -27.52 11.84
C GLN A 699 0.56 -28.46 13.01
N GLY A 700 -0.45 -28.74 13.84
CA GLY A 700 -0.32 -29.63 15.01
C GLY A 700 0.45 -29.00 16.18
N GLU A 701 0.72 -27.70 16.17
CA GLU A 701 1.30 -26.97 17.31
C GLU A 701 0.30 -26.83 18.46
N LEU A 702 -0.98 -26.60 18.13
CA LEU A 702 -2.03 -26.34 19.13
C LEU A 702 -2.21 -27.51 20.12
N THR A 703 -2.02 -28.74 19.63
CA THR A 703 -2.16 -29.99 20.40
C THR A 703 -0.83 -30.65 20.76
N ARG A 704 0.31 -29.96 20.62
CA ARG A 704 1.64 -30.54 20.93
C ARG A 704 1.70 -31.17 22.33
N LYS A 705 1.29 -30.43 23.37
CA LYS A 705 1.25 -30.94 24.75
C LYS A 705 0.26 -32.08 24.94
N TRP A 706 -0.89 -32.02 24.27
CA TRP A 706 -1.89 -33.08 24.32
C TRP A 706 -1.32 -34.37 23.72
N ARG A 707 -0.56 -34.27 22.61
CA ARG A 707 0.10 -35.40 21.96
C ARG A 707 1.18 -36.04 22.84
N GLU A 708 1.97 -35.21 23.54
CA GLU A 708 2.97 -35.70 24.53
C GLU A 708 2.32 -36.51 25.66
N GLN A 709 1.06 -36.21 26.02
CA GLN A 709 0.32 -36.91 27.07
C GLN A 709 -0.41 -38.17 26.59
N HIS A 710 -0.50 -38.40 25.27
CA HIS A 710 -1.21 -39.54 24.68
C HIS A 710 -0.35 -40.24 23.61
N PRO A 711 0.81 -40.82 23.97
CA PRO A 711 1.73 -41.46 23.04
C PRO A 711 1.18 -42.76 22.41
N GLU A 712 0.20 -43.40 23.05
CA GLU A 712 -0.41 -44.66 22.60
C GLU A 712 -1.48 -44.50 21.50
N ILE A 713 -1.73 -43.29 21.02
CA ILE A 713 -2.77 -43.03 20.02
C ILE A 713 -2.40 -43.63 18.66
N GLU A 714 -3.42 -44.20 18.01
CA GLU A 714 -3.31 -44.78 16.68
C GLU A 714 -2.85 -43.71 15.66
N SER A 715 -1.75 -43.97 14.94
CA SER A 715 -1.21 -43.06 13.93
C SER A 715 -2.23 -42.75 12.83
N ALA A 716 -2.16 -41.52 12.28
CA ALA A 716 -2.97 -41.12 11.14
C ALA A 716 -2.78 -42.02 9.90
N GLU A 717 -1.66 -42.75 9.79
CA GLU A 717 -1.44 -43.75 8.75
C GLU A 717 -2.46 -44.89 8.81
N VAL A 718 -2.77 -45.38 10.01
CA VAL A 718 -3.74 -46.47 10.20
C VAL A 718 -5.15 -45.95 9.93
N LEU A 719 -5.46 -44.74 10.40
CA LEU A 719 -6.72 -44.06 10.13
C LEU A 719 -6.95 -43.89 8.62
N TYR A 720 -5.95 -43.38 7.90
CA TYR A 720 -6.00 -43.22 6.45
C TYR A 720 -6.26 -44.55 5.74
N ASN A 721 -5.56 -45.62 6.15
CA ASN A 721 -5.75 -46.96 5.57
C ASN A 721 -7.15 -47.52 5.80
N LYS A 722 -7.80 -47.19 6.94
CA LYS A 722 -9.22 -47.49 7.15
C LYS A 722 -10.09 -46.70 6.17
N ILE A 723 -9.88 -45.39 6.06
CA ILE A 723 -10.69 -44.50 5.22
C ILE A 723 -10.65 -44.91 3.74
N ILE A 724 -9.46 -45.15 3.16
CA ILE A 724 -9.32 -45.47 1.74
C ILE A 724 -9.99 -46.80 1.33
N ARG A 725 -10.09 -47.77 2.26
CA ARG A 725 -10.83 -49.02 2.03
C ARG A 725 -12.32 -48.77 1.80
N PHE A 726 -12.87 -47.73 2.44
CA PHE A 726 -14.25 -47.31 2.29
C PHE A 726 -14.45 -46.36 1.10
N THR A 727 -13.56 -45.37 0.92
CA THR A 727 -13.75 -44.32 -0.09
C THR A 727 -13.36 -44.75 -1.51
N LYS A 728 -12.48 -45.76 -1.67
CA LYS A 728 -11.99 -46.27 -2.97
C LYS A 728 -11.67 -45.14 -3.98
N PRO A 729 -10.75 -44.21 -3.66
CA PRO A 729 -10.44 -43.08 -4.52
C PRO A 729 -9.93 -43.54 -5.90
N LYS A 730 -10.44 -42.92 -6.97
CA LYS A 730 -10.16 -43.35 -8.36
C LYS A 730 -8.74 -43.05 -8.86
N ASN A 731 -8.01 -42.13 -8.21
CA ASN A 731 -6.66 -41.72 -8.57
C ASN A 731 -5.81 -41.57 -7.31
N VAL A 732 -5.06 -42.61 -6.92
CA VAL A 732 -4.05 -42.53 -5.86
C VAL A 732 -2.72 -42.19 -6.52
N SER A 733 -2.45 -40.89 -6.72
CA SER A 733 -1.12 -40.41 -7.11
C SER A 733 -0.29 -40.26 -5.84
N SER A 734 0.77 -41.07 -5.72
CA SER A 734 1.44 -41.41 -4.47
C SER A 734 2.42 -40.38 -3.90
N ASN A 735 2.42 -39.12 -4.33
CA ASN A 735 3.31 -38.09 -3.74
C ASN A 735 2.57 -36.75 -3.63
N VAL A 736 1.98 -36.46 -2.47
CA VAL A 736 1.78 -35.07 -2.04
C VAL A 736 3.12 -34.67 -1.44
N GLU A 737 3.87 -33.77 -2.09
CA GLU A 737 5.14 -33.29 -1.56
C GLU A 737 4.94 -32.82 -0.10
N GLN A 738 5.64 -33.46 0.85
CA GLN A 738 5.73 -33.04 2.24
C GLN A 738 6.49 -31.71 2.31
N LYS A 739 5.82 -30.60 2.00
CA LYS A 739 6.35 -29.23 2.12
C LYS A 739 5.86 -28.49 3.36
N LEU A 740 5.19 -29.17 4.29
CA LEU A 740 4.70 -28.61 5.55
C LEU A 740 5.25 -29.40 6.75
N ASN A 741 5.75 -28.68 7.76
CA ASN A 741 6.12 -29.19 9.07
C ASN A 741 4.86 -29.66 9.82
N ILE A 742 4.37 -30.87 9.51
CA ILE A 742 3.32 -31.55 10.29
C ILE A 742 3.96 -32.56 11.25
N PRO A 743 3.29 -32.91 12.35
CA PRO A 743 3.78 -33.94 13.28
C PRO A 743 3.96 -35.30 12.62
N ASP A 744 4.93 -36.09 13.08
CA ASP A 744 5.17 -37.47 12.57
C ASP A 744 3.97 -38.41 12.74
N THR A 745 3.08 -38.11 13.70
CA THR A 745 1.84 -38.86 13.92
C THR A 745 0.74 -38.52 12.92
N TRP A 746 0.90 -37.46 12.13
CA TRP A 746 -0.06 -36.97 11.14
C TRP A 746 0.29 -37.46 9.74
N LYS A 747 -0.70 -37.43 8.84
CA LYS A 747 -0.50 -37.75 7.44
C LYS A 747 -0.97 -36.61 6.54
N MET A 748 -0.15 -36.26 5.54
CA MET A 748 -0.60 -35.44 4.42
C MET A 748 -1.40 -36.27 3.43
N VAL A 749 -2.62 -35.84 3.15
CA VAL A 749 -3.53 -36.51 2.20
C VAL A 749 -4.21 -35.46 1.34
N ARG A 750 -4.83 -35.87 0.24
CA ARG A 750 -5.71 -34.95 -0.52
C ARG A 750 -7.09 -34.96 0.12
N LEU A 751 -7.73 -33.80 0.24
CA LEU A 751 -9.04 -33.68 0.88
C LEU A 751 -10.08 -34.62 0.24
N GLY A 752 -10.04 -34.80 -1.09
CA GLY A 752 -10.94 -35.73 -1.80
C GLY A 752 -10.71 -37.23 -1.54
N GLU A 753 -9.60 -37.62 -0.92
CA GLU A 753 -9.32 -39.02 -0.53
C GLU A 753 -10.08 -39.41 0.75
N VAL A 754 -10.29 -38.42 1.63
CA VAL A 754 -10.87 -38.62 2.96
C VAL A 754 -12.28 -38.06 3.12
N VAL A 755 -12.71 -37.15 2.25
CA VAL A 755 -14.02 -36.49 2.27
C VAL A 755 -14.68 -36.60 0.89
N GLN A 756 -15.99 -36.84 0.85
CA GLN A 756 -16.74 -36.85 -0.42
C GLN A 756 -17.10 -35.41 -0.83
N VAL A 757 -16.53 -34.94 -1.95
CA VAL A 757 -16.83 -33.63 -2.53
C VAL A 757 -17.99 -33.73 -3.52
N ASN A 758 -19.07 -33.00 -3.23
CA ASN A 758 -20.32 -33.01 -3.96
C ASN A 758 -20.88 -34.44 -4.14
N PRO A 759 -21.23 -35.12 -3.04
CA PRO A 759 -21.74 -36.49 -3.11
C PRO A 759 -23.03 -36.55 -3.93
N PRO A 760 -23.26 -37.65 -4.68
CA PRO A 760 -24.50 -37.82 -5.42
C PRO A 760 -25.69 -37.87 -4.45
N LYS A 761 -26.85 -37.46 -4.94
CA LYS A 761 -28.10 -37.55 -4.19
C LYS A 761 -28.37 -39.02 -3.80
N LYS A 762 -28.57 -39.29 -2.51
CA LYS A 762 -28.94 -40.63 -2.02
C LYS A 762 -30.35 -40.95 -2.54
N LYS A 763 -30.56 -42.19 -3.00
CA LYS A 763 -31.92 -42.72 -3.18
C LYS A 763 -32.50 -42.91 -1.78
N LEU A 764 -33.20 -41.89 -1.30
CA LEU A 764 -34.04 -42.01 -0.12
C LEU A 764 -35.31 -42.72 -0.59
N GLU A 765 -35.64 -43.85 0.05
CA GLU A 765 -36.85 -44.63 -0.21
C GLU A 765 -38.08 -43.70 -0.17
N GLU A 766 -39.02 -43.92 -1.10
CA GLU A 766 -40.21 -43.10 -1.45
C GLU A 766 -40.47 -41.83 -0.60
N ILE A 767 -39.69 -40.77 -0.83
CA ILE A 767 -40.03 -39.44 -0.29
C ILE A 767 -41.29 -38.95 -0.99
N SER A 768 -42.35 -38.72 -0.22
CA SER A 768 -43.57 -38.09 -0.70
C SER A 768 -43.28 -36.70 -1.28
N ASP A 769 -43.90 -36.38 -2.42
CA ASP A 769 -43.74 -35.06 -3.06
C ASP A 769 -44.21 -33.90 -2.16
N GLN A 770 -45.13 -34.16 -1.23
CA GLN A 770 -45.63 -33.19 -0.25
C GLN A 770 -44.76 -33.10 1.02
N GLN A 771 -43.76 -33.97 1.18
CA GLN A 771 -42.92 -33.97 2.38
C GLN A 771 -42.11 -32.67 2.47
N ILE A 772 -42.19 -32.01 3.62
CA ILE A 772 -41.45 -30.77 3.88
C ILE A 772 -40.01 -31.10 4.26
N CYS A 773 -39.04 -30.41 3.64
CA CYS A 773 -37.63 -30.47 3.98
C CYS A 773 -37.05 -29.08 4.22
N THR A 774 -35.89 -29.03 4.87
CA THR A 774 -35.15 -27.79 5.10
C THR A 774 -34.54 -27.29 3.80
N PHE A 775 -34.76 -26.01 3.49
CA PHE A 775 -34.15 -25.30 2.38
C PHE A 775 -33.22 -24.20 2.89
N VAL A 776 -31.95 -24.23 2.46
CA VAL A 776 -30.91 -23.28 2.86
C VAL A 776 -30.58 -22.36 1.69
N PRO A 777 -31.19 -21.16 1.61
CA PRO A 777 -30.79 -20.16 0.63
C PRO A 777 -29.43 -19.56 1.02
N MET A 778 -28.71 -18.95 0.07
CA MET A 778 -27.39 -18.35 0.33
C MET A 778 -27.40 -17.27 1.44
N PRO A 779 -28.43 -16.41 1.58
CA PRO A 779 -28.53 -15.48 2.70
C PRO A 779 -28.65 -16.14 4.07
N ALA A 780 -29.19 -17.36 4.14
CA ALA A 780 -29.32 -18.09 5.41
C ALA A 780 -27.98 -18.62 5.94
N VAL A 781 -26.90 -18.57 5.16
CA VAL A 781 -25.55 -18.89 5.67
C VAL A 781 -24.86 -17.62 6.11
N SER A 782 -24.55 -17.54 7.41
CA SER A 782 -23.90 -16.40 8.04
C SER A 782 -22.40 -16.39 7.72
N ASP A 783 -21.92 -15.29 7.17
CA ASP A 783 -20.49 -15.03 6.98
C ASP A 783 -19.78 -14.77 8.31
N LYS A 784 -20.48 -14.23 9.31
CA LYS A 784 -19.93 -13.96 10.65
C LYS A 784 -19.83 -15.20 11.54
N THR A 785 -20.92 -15.96 11.68
CA THR A 785 -20.99 -17.07 12.65
C THR A 785 -20.67 -18.43 12.04
N GLY A 786 -20.75 -18.57 10.72
CA GLY A 786 -20.60 -19.87 10.05
C GLY A 786 -21.74 -20.84 10.38
N LYS A 787 -22.91 -20.31 10.73
CA LYS A 787 -24.12 -21.08 11.03
C LYS A 787 -25.21 -20.80 10.00
N ILE A 788 -26.15 -21.73 9.92
CA ILE A 788 -27.38 -21.54 9.16
C ILE A 788 -28.34 -20.74 10.06
N GLU A 789 -28.60 -19.50 9.67
CA GLU A 789 -29.49 -18.56 10.32
C GLU A 789 -30.76 -18.43 9.49
N SER A 790 -31.90 -18.84 10.05
CA SER A 790 -33.22 -18.76 9.41
C SER A 790 -33.36 -19.56 8.10
N PRO A 791 -33.22 -20.90 8.14
CA PRO A 791 -33.52 -21.73 6.97
C PRO A 791 -35.03 -21.68 6.65
N GLU A 792 -35.36 -21.92 5.38
CA GLU A 792 -36.74 -22.00 4.91
C GLU A 792 -37.24 -23.46 4.97
N GLU A 793 -38.56 -23.64 4.99
CA GLU A 793 -39.19 -24.94 4.80
C GLU A 793 -39.83 -25.02 3.41
N LYS A 794 -39.52 -26.06 2.63
CA LYS A 794 -40.08 -26.28 1.29
C LYS A 794 -40.51 -27.72 1.07
N GLU A 795 -41.58 -27.90 0.29
CA GLU A 795 -41.99 -29.21 -0.21
C GLU A 795 -40.91 -29.82 -1.11
N TYR A 796 -40.67 -31.12 -0.93
CA TYR A 796 -39.70 -31.88 -1.70
C TYR A 796 -39.92 -31.74 -3.22
N ALA A 797 -41.17 -31.76 -3.69
CA ALA A 797 -41.50 -31.59 -5.11
C ALA A 797 -40.93 -30.31 -5.74
N LYS A 798 -40.81 -29.23 -4.96
CA LYS A 798 -40.33 -27.92 -5.42
C LYS A 798 -38.81 -27.81 -5.47
N VAL A 799 -38.11 -28.62 -4.67
CA VAL A 799 -36.64 -28.55 -4.53
C VAL A 799 -35.90 -29.76 -5.09
N LYS A 800 -36.61 -30.85 -5.44
CA LYS A 800 -36.01 -32.10 -5.93
C LYS A 800 -35.19 -31.96 -7.23
N LYS A 801 -35.38 -30.88 -8.00
CA LYS A 801 -34.64 -30.53 -9.22
C LYS A 801 -34.08 -29.10 -9.10
N GLY A 802 -32.87 -28.87 -9.60
CA GLY A 802 -32.29 -27.52 -9.70
C GLY A 802 -31.67 -26.96 -8.41
N TYR A 803 -31.55 -27.76 -7.36
CA TYR A 803 -30.93 -27.36 -6.09
C TYR A 803 -29.92 -28.40 -5.59
N THR A 804 -29.01 -27.96 -4.72
CA THR A 804 -27.97 -28.80 -4.15
C THR A 804 -28.52 -29.61 -2.98
N PHE A 805 -28.41 -30.93 -3.04
CA PHE A 805 -28.84 -31.84 -1.98
C PHE A 805 -27.71 -32.06 -0.95
N PHE A 806 -28.06 -32.09 0.33
CA PHE A 806 -27.15 -32.42 1.43
C PHE A 806 -27.89 -33.14 2.56
N LEU A 807 -27.13 -33.81 3.42
CA LEU A 807 -27.60 -34.55 4.59
C LEU A 807 -27.21 -33.83 5.89
N GLU A 808 -27.78 -34.29 6.99
CA GLU A 808 -27.36 -33.92 8.34
C GLU A 808 -25.83 -34.08 8.50
N ASN A 809 -25.19 -33.09 9.12
CA ASN A 809 -23.75 -32.97 9.34
C ASN A 809 -22.86 -32.76 8.10
N ASP A 810 -23.43 -32.62 6.89
CA ASP A 810 -22.64 -32.18 5.73
C ASP A 810 -22.11 -30.75 5.94
N VAL A 811 -20.88 -30.48 5.50
CA VAL A 811 -20.31 -29.12 5.49
C VAL A 811 -20.63 -28.44 4.17
N LEU A 812 -21.34 -27.32 4.23
CA LEU A 812 -21.67 -26.46 3.11
C LEU A 812 -20.60 -25.39 2.95
N PHE A 813 -20.07 -25.22 1.74
CA PHE A 813 -19.08 -24.20 1.40
C PHE A 813 -19.56 -23.40 0.18
N ALA A 814 -19.69 -22.08 0.31
CA ALA A 814 -20.09 -21.24 -0.83
C ALA A 814 -18.99 -21.26 -1.90
N LYS A 815 -19.38 -21.46 -3.17
CA LYS A 815 -18.42 -21.55 -4.28
C LYS A 815 -18.28 -20.26 -5.09
N ILE A 816 -19.19 -19.30 -4.95
CA ILE A 816 -19.28 -18.10 -5.81
C ILE A 816 -18.84 -16.81 -5.09
N THR A 817 -18.29 -15.86 -5.83
CA THR A 817 -18.02 -14.49 -5.38
C THR A 817 -19.33 -13.69 -5.16
N PRO A 818 -19.43 -12.82 -4.14
CA PRO A 818 -18.49 -12.59 -3.03
C PRO A 818 -18.69 -13.56 -1.84
N CYS A 819 -19.66 -14.47 -1.91
CA CYS A 819 -20.07 -15.31 -0.77
C CYS A 819 -18.93 -16.19 -0.24
N MET A 820 -18.14 -16.79 -1.13
CA MET A 820 -16.94 -17.55 -0.79
C MET A 820 -15.89 -16.66 -0.11
N GLU A 821 -15.63 -15.48 -0.68
CA GLU A 821 -14.65 -14.51 -0.17
C GLU A 821 -15.04 -13.95 1.20
N ASN A 822 -16.32 -13.90 1.52
CA ASN A 822 -16.82 -13.50 2.84
C ASN A 822 -16.80 -14.66 3.84
N GLY A 823 -16.49 -15.89 3.41
CA GLY A 823 -16.38 -17.05 4.28
C GLY A 823 -17.70 -17.74 4.59
N LYS A 824 -18.72 -17.58 3.74
CA LYS A 824 -20.00 -18.28 3.90
C LYS A 824 -19.80 -19.79 3.80
N SER A 825 -19.89 -20.43 4.95
CA SER A 825 -19.78 -21.87 5.16
C SER A 825 -20.59 -22.24 6.39
N ALA A 826 -21.12 -23.45 6.45
CA ALA A 826 -21.84 -23.94 7.63
C ALA A 826 -21.91 -25.46 7.68
N ILE A 827 -22.05 -26.00 8.88
CA ILE A 827 -22.42 -27.40 9.07
C ILE A 827 -23.94 -27.51 9.03
N ALA A 828 -24.48 -28.37 8.18
CA ALA A 828 -25.90 -28.59 8.04
C ALA A 828 -26.44 -29.34 9.26
N LYS A 829 -26.89 -28.59 10.28
CA LYS A 829 -27.43 -29.13 11.53
C LYS A 829 -28.93 -28.89 11.68
N ASN A 830 -29.61 -29.82 12.35
CA ASN A 830 -31.04 -29.77 12.67
C ASN A 830 -31.94 -29.73 11.42
N LEU A 831 -31.65 -30.57 10.43
CA LEU A 831 -32.42 -30.65 9.20
C LEU A 831 -33.72 -31.43 9.42
N LYS A 832 -34.82 -30.93 8.84
CA LYS A 832 -36.11 -31.60 8.88
C LYS A 832 -36.03 -32.90 8.09
N ASN A 833 -36.28 -34.02 8.76
CA ASN A 833 -36.13 -35.38 8.23
C ASN A 833 -34.68 -35.78 7.87
N GLY A 834 -33.66 -35.09 8.41
CA GLY A 834 -32.25 -35.45 8.26
C GLY A 834 -31.65 -35.16 6.88
N PHE A 835 -32.35 -34.42 6.00
CA PHE A 835 -31.83 -33.97 4.72
C PHE A 835 -32.33 -32.57 4.37
N GLY A 836 -31.63 -31.90 3.44
CA GLY A 836 -32.00 -30.59 2.98
C GLY A 836 -31.57 -30.31 1.54
N PHE A 837 -32.07 -29.18 1.04
CA PHE A 837 -31.69 -28.62 -0.24
C PHE A 837 -31.20 -27.19 -0.06
N GLY A 838 -30.36 -26.69 -0.97
CA GLY A 838 -29.90 -25.32 -0.90
C GLY A 838 -29.48 -24.78 -2.24
N SER A 839 -28.92 -23.57 -2.21
CA SER A 839 -28.39 -22.91 -3.40
C SER A 839 -27.51 -23.84 -4.26
N THR A 840 -27.63 -23.73 -5.59
CA THR A 840 -26.71 -24.38 -6.54
C THR A 840 -25.27 -23.92 -6.37
N GLU A 841 -25.05 -22.81 -5.67
CA GLU A 841 -23.76 -22.19 -5.40
C GLU A 841 -23.05 -22.72 -4.14
N PHE A 842 -23.47 -23.89 -3.64
CA PHE A 842 -22.73 -24.62 -2.60
C PHE A 842 -21.91 -25.76 -3.19
N HIS A 843 -20.71 -25.94 -2.63
CA HIS A 843 -20.08 -27.24 -2.51
C HIS A 843 -20.57 -27.93 -1.25
N VAL A 844 -20.77 -29.25 -1.34
CA VAL A 844 -21.16 -30.10 -0.21
C VAL A 844 -20.00 -31.03 0.09
N LEU A 845 -19.50 -31.00 1.31
CA LEU A 845 -18.40 -31.83 1.78
C LEU A 845 -18.95 -32.78 2.84
N ARG A 846 -18.98 -34.07 2.51
CA ARG A 846 -19.50 -35.11 3.41
C ARG A 846 -18.34 -35.89 4.04
N THR A 847 -18.29 -35.85 5.37
CA THR A 847 -17.34 -36.61 6.17
C THR A 847 -17.81 -38.06 6.38
N ASN A 848 -16.90 -38.89 6.89
CA ASN A 848 -17.18 -40.23 7.39
C ASN A 848 -16.94 -40.27 8.91
N GLU A 849 -17.10 -41.43 9.55
CA GLU A 849 -16.92 -41.58 11.01
C GLU A 849 -15.50 -41.19 11.50
N TYR A 850 -14.50 -41.26 10.62
CA TYR A 850 -13.10 -40.99 10.92
C TYR A 850 -12.68 -39.53 10.76
N ILE A 851 -13.54 -38.67 10.19
CA ILE A 851 -13.26 -37.23 10.00
C ILE A 851 -14.25 -36.41 10.82
N ASN A 852 -13.76 -35.55 11.69
CA ASN A 852 -14.61 -34.63 12.45
C ASN A 852 -15.12 -33.50 11.52
N GLU A 853 -16.45 -33.36 11.41
CA GLU A 853 -17.07 -32.37 10.54
C GLU A 853 -16.78 -30.92 10.96
N ARG A 854 -16.57 -30.67 12.26
CA ARG A 854 -16.18 -29.37 12.78
C ARG A 854 -14.73 -29.04 12.44
N TYR A 855 -13.83 -30.02 12.50
CA TYR A 855 -12.44 -29.84 12.06
C TYR A 855 -12.37 -29.43 10.58
N LEU A 856 -13.15 -30.12 9.73
CA LEU A 856 -13.30 -29.76 8.32
C LEU A 856 -13.91 -28.36 8.13
N HIS A 857 -14.93 -28.02 8.93
CA HIS A 857 -15.56 -26.70 8.88
C HIS A 857 -14.57 -25.57 9.23
N TYR A 858 -13.72 -25.76 10.24
CA TYR A 858 -12.67 -24.80 10.59
C TYR A 858 -11.66 -24.60 9.46
N LEU A 859 -11.34 -25.65 8.71
CA LEU A 859 -10.42 -25.57 7.58
C LEU A 859 -10.98 -24.67 6.48
N VAL A 860 -12.19 -24.97 5.99
CA VAL A 860 -12.80 -24.24 4.86
C VAL A 860 -13.13 -22.79 5.20
N ARG A 861 -13.27 -22.49 6.50
CA ARG A 861 -13.50 -21.14 7.02
C ARG A 861 -12.21 -20.34 7.19
N SER A 862 -11.06 -21.01 7.32
CA SER A 862 -9.76 -20.38 7.52
C SER A 862 -9.42 -19.40 6.39
N LYS A 863 -8.78 -18.29 6.75
CA LYS A 863 -8.40 -17.25 5.77
C LYS A 863 -7.44 -17.79 4.72
N LYS A 864 -6.51 -18.66 5.11
CA LYS A 864 -5.55 -19.33 4.22
C LYS A 864 -6.26 -20.14 3.14
N PHE A 865 -7.14 -21.06 3.53
CA PHE A 865 -7.92 -21.86 2.59
C PHE A 865 -8.71 -21.00 1.60
N ARG A 866 -9.35 -19.92 2.08
CA ARG A 866 -10.15 -19.03 1.24
C ARG A 866 -9.31 -18.19 0.26
N LEU A 867 -8.10 -17.80 0.65
CA LEU A 867 -7.17 -17.10 -0.24
C LEU A 867 -6.65 -18.03 -1.35
N GLU A 868 -6.32 -19.27 -1.00
CA GLU A 868 -5.92 -20.30 -1.98
C GLU A 868 -7.09 -20.64 -2.91
N ALA A 869 -8.30 -20.82 -2.36
CA ALA A 869 -9.52 -21.04 -3.15
C ALA A 869 -9.82 -19.87 -4.11
N LYS A 870 -9.55 -18.62 -3.67
CA LYS A 870 -9.70 -17.42 -4.49
C LYS A 870 -8.75 -17.41 -5.69
N GLY A 871 -7.51 -17.85 -5.50
CA GLY A 871 -6.50 -17.93 -6.57
C GLY A 871 -6.89 -18.89 -7.69
N GLU A 872 -7.65 -19.93 -7.36
CA GLU A 872 -8.10 -20.98 -8.30
C GLU A 872 -9.50 -20.73 -8.88
N MET A 873 -10.14 -19.59 -8.58
CA MET A 873 -11.48 -19.32 -9.09
C MET A 873 -11.48 -19.06 -10.59
N THR A 874 -12.50 -19.57 -11.28
CA THR A 874 -12.68 -19.41 -12.73
C THR A 874 -14.01 -18.74 -13.06
N GLY A 875 -14.09 -18.04 -14.20
CA GLY A 875 -15.31 -17.36 -14.68
C GLY A 875 -15.14 -15.85 -14.88
N ALA A 876 -16.23 -15.19 -15.29
CA ALA A 876 -16.26 -13.75 -15.55
C ALA A 876 -16.14 -12.91 -14.26
N VAL A 877 -15.60 -11.70 -14.37
CA VAL A 877 -15.40 -10.75 -13.26
C VAL A 877 -16.71 -10.54 -12.49
N GLY A 878 -16.72 -10.84 -11.19
CA GLY A 878 -17.89 -10.72 -10.31
C GLY A 878 -18.80 -11.96 -10.22
N GLN A 879 -18.60 -12.99 -11.05
CA GLN A 879 -19.28 -14.29 -10.96
C GLN A 879 -18.31 -15.47 -11.08
N GLN A 880 -17.18 -15.36 -10.39
CA GLN A 880 -16.19 -16.43 -10.38
C GLN A 880 -16.63 -17.55 -9.43
N ARG A 881 -16.20 -18.79 -9.73
CA ARG A 881 -16.51 -19.97 -8.93
C ARG A 881 -15.26 -20.78 -8.59
N VAL A 882 -15.21 -21.32 -7.38
CA VAL A 882 -14.21 -22.32 -6.98
C VAL A 882 -14.50 -23.62 -7.74
N PRO A 883 -13.53 -24.19 -8.49
CA PRO A 883 -13.70 -25.47 -9.17
C PRO A 883 -13.73 -26.63 -8.15
N LYS A 884 -14.41 -27.72 -8.51
CA LYS A 884 -14.48 -28.93 -7.65
C LYS A 884 -13.08 -29.52 -7.46
N GLU A 885 -12.25 -29.43 -8.49
CA GLU A 885 -10.91 -29.98 -8.59
C GLU A 885 -9.98 -29.39 -7.52
N PHE A 886 -10.15 -28.10 -7.19
CA PHE A 886 -9.43 -27.47 -6.08
C PHE A 886 -9.71 -28.20 -4.76
N LEU A 887 -10.98 -28.43 -4.43
CA LEU A 887 -11.37 -29.12 -3.20
C LEU A 887 -10.90 -30.58 -3.18
N VAL A 888 -10.90 -31.25 -4.33
CA VAL A 888 -10.45 -32.66 -4.40
C VAL A 888 -8.95 -32.76 -4.17
N ASN A 889 -8.17 -31.82 -4.70
CA ASN A 889 -6.70 -31.85 -4.67
C ASN A 889 -6.09 -31.08 -3.48
N TYR A 890 -6.90 -30.40 -2.68
CA TYR A 890 -6.42 -29.60 -1.56
C TYR A 890 -5.57 -30.44 -0.57
N PRO A 891 -4.33 -30.03 -0.22
CA PRO A 891 -3.52 -30.69 0.79
C PRO A 891 -4.18 -30.60 2.18
N PHE A 892 -4.56 -31.75 2.73
CA PHE A 892 -5.30 -31.86 3.97
C PHE A 892 -4.45 -32.51 5.07
N PRO A 893 -4.22 -31.82 6.20
CA PRO A 893 -3.61 -32.43 7.38
C PRO A 893 -4.61 -33.34 8.06
N LEU A 894 -4.30 -34.63 8.07
CA LEU A 894 -5.05 -35.67 8.76
C LEU A 894 -4.37 -36.03 10.08
N PRO A 895 -4.88 -35.55 11.23
CA PRO A 895 -4.55 -36.08 12.55
C PRO A 895 -5.31 -37.39 12.82
N PRO A 896 -4.89 -38.17 13.84
CA PRO A 896 -5.75 -39.16 14.49
C PRO A 896 -7.11 -38.57 14.89
N LYS A 897 -8.17 -39.39 14.91
CA LYS A 897 -9.56 -38.92 15.14
C LYS A 897 -9.71 -38.27 16.51
N GLU A 898 -9.09 -38.85 17.53
CA GLU A 898 -9.07 -38.34 18.90
C GLU A 898 -8.40 -36.97 18.95
N GLU A 899 -7.31 -36.78 18.20
CA GLU A 899 -6.61 -35.50 18.12
C GLU A 899 -7.44 -34.45 17.36
N GLN A 900 -8.15 -34.84 16.30
CA GLN A 900 -9.10 -33.94 15.62
C GLN A 900 -10.17 -33.42 16.59
N ASN A 901 -10.69 -34.28 17.48
CA ASN A 901 -11.66 -33.88 18.50
C ASN A 901 -11.03 -32.92 19.52
N ALA A 902 -9.82 -33.22 20.01
CA ALA A 902 -9.10 -32.36 20.94
C ALA A 902 -8.81 -30.96 20.35
N ILE A 903 -8.41 -30.89 19.07
CA ILE A 903 -8.25 -29.63 18.34
C ILE A 903 -9.56 -28.85 18.34
N VAL A 904 -10.66 -29.51 17.97
CA VAL A 904 -11.98 -28.89 17.90
C VAL A 904 -12.44 -28.37 19.25
N ASP A 905 -12.22 -29.12 20.33
CA ASP A 905 -12.60 -28.70 21.68
C ASP A 905 -11.85 -27.44 22.12
N ILE A 906 -10.54 -27.38 21.87
CA ILE A 906 -9.71 -26.19 22.15
C ILE A 906 -10.17 -25.00 21.30
N LEU A 907 -10.43 -25.20 20.01
CA LEU A 907 -10.91 -24.15 19.12
C LEU A 907 -12.29 -23.63 19.53
N ASP A 908 -13.22 -24.52 19.85
CA ASP A 908 -14.57 -24.17 20.32
C ASP A 908 -14.48 -23.38 21.63
N GLU A 909 -13.62 -23.76 22.58
CA GLU A 909 -13.42 -23.01 23.83
C GLU A 909 -12.88 -21.59 23.58
N ILE A 910 -11.82 -21.47 22.76
CA ILE A 910 -11.18 -20.18 22.48
C ILE A 910 -12.14 -19.27 21.71
N PHE A 911 -12.76 -19.77 20.65
CA PHE A 911 -13.62 -18.94 19.79
C PHE A 911 -14.95 -18.60 20.44
N THR A 912 -15.49 -19.44 21.33
CA THR A 912 -16.67 -19.09 22.13
C THR A 912 -16.36 -17.92 23.07
N ARG A 913 -15.18 -17.89 23.70
CA ARG A 913 -14.74 -16.76 24.53
C ARG A 913 -14.57 -15.48 23.69
N ASP A 914 -13.96 -15.60 22.52
CA ASP A 914 -13.81 -14.48 21.59
C ASP A 914 -15.18 -13.95 21.12
N ASP A 915 -16.14 -14.83 20.81
CA ASP A 915 -17.50 -14.44 20.42
C ASP A 915 -18.24 -13.70 21.54
N ILE A 916 -18.08 -14.14 22.80
CA ILE A 916 -18.65 -13.44 23.96
C ILE A 916 -18.02 -12.06 24.11
N ALA A 917 -16.69 -11.96 24.03
CA ALA A 917 -15.98 -10.68 24.09
C ALA A 917 -16.44 -9.74 22.96
N TYR A 918 -16.56 -10.25 21.74
CA TYR A 918 -17.04 -9.51 20.58
C TYR A 918 -18.47 -8.99 20.77
N ARG A 919 -19.38 -9.82 21.31
CA ARG A 919 -20.75 -9.42 21.62
C ARG A 919 -20.83 -8.36 22.72
N ILE A 920 -19.99 -8.45 23.75
CA ILE A 920 -19.93 -7.43 24.81
C ILE A 920 -19.46 -6.09 24.21
N ILE A 921 -18.50 -6.13 23.30
CA ILE A 921 -18.00 -4.97 22.57
C ILE A 921 -19.10 -4.37 21.67
N GLU A 922 -19.85 -5.19 20.92
CA GLU A 922 -20.98 -4.73 20.09
C GLU A 922 -22.16 -4.21 20.92
N THR A 923 -22.49 -4.85 22.04
CA THR A 923 -23.61 -4.41 22.90
C THR A 923 -23.28 -3.09 23.60
N LYS A 924 -22.01 -2.84 23.93
CA LYS A 924 -21.55 -1.53 24.43
C LYS A 924 -21.46 -0.44 23.35
N TYR A 925 -21.73 -0.78 22.09
CA TYR A 925 -21.66 0.14 20.94
C TYR A 925 -22.87 1.07 20.79
N GLU A 926 -23.60 1.38 21.87
CA GLU A 926 -24.59 2.46 21.89
C GLU A 926 -23.95 3.87 21.97
N LEU A 927 -22.80 4.05 21.34
CA LEU A 927 -22.02 5.29 21.39
C LEU A 927 -22.74 6.45 20.69
N GLU A 928 -23.59 6.16 19.70
CA GLU A 928 -24.48 7.16 19.10
C GLU A 928 -25.59 7.60 20.07
N THR A 929 -26.15 6.68 20.86
CA THR A 929 -27.13 7.00 21.92
C THR A 929 -26.47 7.84 23.02
N LEU A 930 -25.24 7.49 23.42
CA LEU A 930 -24.47 8.25 24.40
C LEU A 930 -24.13 9.66 23.89
N LYS A 931 -23.77 9.79 22.62
CA LYS A 931 -23.53 11.09 21.95
C LYS A 931 -24.79 11.97 21.99
N GLN A 932 -25.96 11.40 21.69
CA GLN A 932 -27.24 12.12 21.79
C GLN A 932 -27.58 12.51 23.23
N SER A 933 -27.32 11.63 24.21
CA SER A 933 -27.52 11.91 25.63
C SER A 933 -26.65 13.07 26.14
N ILE A 934 -25.36 13.09 25.76
CA ILE A 934 -24.44 14.18 26.12
C ILE A 934 -24.92 15.51 25.56
N LEU A 935 -25.30 15.54 24.28
CA LEU A 935 -25.80 16.77 23.65
C LEU A 935 -27.12 17.24 24.26
N SER A 936 -28.03 16.31 24.56
CA SER A 936 -29.29 16.63 25.26
C SER A 936 -29.04 17.29 26.62
N LYS A 937 -28.13 16.72 27.44
CA LYS A 937 -27.74 17.32 28.72
C LYS A 937 -27.06 18.69 28.56
N ALA A 938 -26.24 18.84 27.52
CA ALA A 938 -25.54 20.09 27.22
C ALA A 938 -26.52 21.24 26.98
N PHE A 939 -27.49 21.02 26.10
CA PHE A 939 -28.46 22.06 25.71
C PHE A 939 -29.63 22.23 26.68
N ARG A 940 -29.69 21.43 27.76
CA ARG A 940 -30.61 21.62 28.90
C ARG A 940 -29.95 22.33 30.09
N GLY A 941 -28.67 22.67 30.00
CA GLY A 941 -27.92 23.24 31.13
C GLY A 941 -27.55 22.22 32.22
N GLU A 942 -27.69 20.92 31.94
CA GLU A 942 -27.44 19.83 32.91
C GLU A 942 -25.97 19.37 32.93
N LEU A 943 -25.08 20.03 32.17
CA LEU A 943 -23.63 19.75 32.16
C LEU A 943 -22.84 20.49 33.24
N GLY A 944 -23.50 21.33 34.05
CA GLY A 944 -22.84 22.07 35.14
C GLY A 944 -21.87 23.15 34.64
N THR A 945 -22.19 23.79 33.51
CA THR A 945 -21.35 24.81 32.85
C THR A 945 -21.77 26.25 33.17
N ASN A 946 -22.81 26.43 33.99
CA ASN A 946 -23.43 27.73 34.28
C ASN A 946 -22.59 28.49 35.32
N ASP A 947 -22.46 29.80 35.13
CA ASP A 947 -21.76 30.73 36.03
C ASP A 947 -22.75 31.82 36.47
N PRO A 948 -23.08 31.94 37.77
CA PRO A 948 -24.05 32.92 38.27
C PRO A 948 -23.63 34.38 38.10
N ASP A 949 -22.33 34.64 37.93
CA ASP A 949 -21.77 36.00 37.85
C ASP A 949 -21.76 36.55 36.40
N GLU A 950 -22.23 35.78 35.43
CA GLU A 950 -22.32 36.20 34.03
C GLU A 950 -23.66 36.88 33.67
N GLU A 951 -23.59 37.79 32.70
CA GLU A 951 -24.71 38.60 32.23
C GLU A 951 -25.87 37.73 31.70
N SER A 952 -27.12 38.11 32.00
CA SER A 952 -28.30 37.31 31.65
C SER A 952 -28.52 37.25 30.13
N ALA A 953 -29.02 36.12 29.62
CA ALA A 953 -29.45 35.95 28.23
C ALA A 953 -30.47 37.01 27.77
N ILE A 954 -31.22 37.61 28.71
CA ILE A 954 -32.16 38.71 28.44
C ILE A 954 -31.44 39.98 27.98
N GLU A 955 -30.28 40.32 28.57
CA GLU A 955 -29.53 41.53 28.18
C GLU A 955 -28.90 41.36 26.79
N LEU A 956 -28.35 40.18 26.49
CA LEU A 956 -27.85 39.83 25.15
C LEU A 956 -28.94 39.93 24.07
N LEU A 957 -30.17 39.51 24.39
CA LEU A 957 -31.30 39.64 23.46
C LEU A 957 -31.64 41.12 23.19
N LYS A 958 -31.54 41.99 24.20
CA LYS A 958 -31.76 43.43 24.02
C LYS A 958 -30.69 44.05 23.11
N GLU A 959 -29.43 43.64 23.24
CA GLU A 959 -28.36 44.13 22.36
C GLU A 959 -28.62 43.77 20.88
N VAL A 960 -29.00 42.53 20.59
CA VAL A 960 -29.34 42.09 19.22
C VAL A 960 -30.52 42.88 18.66
N LEU A 961 -31.57 43.08 19.47
CA LEU A 961 -32.75 43.85 19.04
C LEU A 961 -32.42 45.32 18.80
N GLN A 962 -31.48 45.92 19.54
CA GLN A 962 -31.04 47.29 19.32
C GLN A 962 -30.22 47.44 18.02
N GLU A 963 -29.40 46.46 17.67
CA GLU A 963 -28.64 46.48 16.41
C GLU A 963 -29.53 46.29 15.18
N GLN A 964 -30.60 45.50 15.26
CA GLN A 964 -31.53 45.30 14.14
C GLN A 964 -32.39 46.54 13.82
N VAL A 965 -32.48 47.50 14.75
CA VAL A 965 -33.23 48.75 14.60
C VAL A 965 -32.36 49.90 14.10
N LYS A 966 -31.02 49.74 14.09
CA LYS A 966 -30.07 50.66 13.43
C LYS A 966 -29.89 50.31 11.97
#